data_AF-A0A0D2WNE6-F1
#
_entry.id   AF-A0A0D2WNE6-F1
#
_cell.length_a   1.000
_cell.length_b   1.000
_cell.length_c   1.000
_cell.angle_alpha   90.00
_cell.angle_beta   90.00
_cell.angle_gamma   90.00
#
_symmetry.space_group_name_H-M   'P 1'
#
loop_
_entity.id
_entity.type
_entity.pdbx_description
1 polymer ?
#
loop_
_entity_poly.entity_id
_entity_poly.type
_entity_poly.pdbx_seq_one_letter_code
_entity_poly.pdbx_strand_id
1 'polypeptide(L)'
;MSVPSYLSLLHIPGLQELRRAAQDQDLQFVLHAAAQGQELQFVPRAAVADFSSRIYEQSAPHGIYLTGPGGVGKSSILFMIAASVLAREWERQTRARRRRPRDHGDDGDGDDNAAGTSATSSIVQQRSPQPRLDVAADAAAVGDASSQGPFAAAAETAAISVYAAHTISASVLEVTPPVLVLYIVNTAELVEMSPEDAATELRRKVEALNASLLEAFPKIAQILKNLDKSAPERWREFCTACREARRELRILDQWNALVARVNDPAFPTDHPMRSFSTIASSIGFSFLVTAVSSSFSAVTTAHGVFCDDEVRVFRSDEARICQHHVVPLTLNELKVLRDIWRSRPSPAEVDDATIAELHEMTGGIPRLCEYFAEARATNPAADINGTWQQSCLHFYRERLFSLQRQTYRDPECASWFRGDLASVLLRNAKEPIPFNTHSSYEWLNAGLMMRDATGHLVPINRFINVAAELFFQQEKQSFLRMLYLDRATSWRALELFVQTNLRSGGFVLTGTTLRGEVRPPLESISRMNVVTVDESFARDPAAFLQARRAGESYPPGTLFIPGWSQYTVVDAVLYLQLRNHQSPCLIFVQVSQLLYGNHRYKLPDLVHEKFGWTLTVLDSYKVLCGLTNDAAFAPAAPSYDIAQGTLPPRIYYVYVTADDSLMRPGQVNSNHDVLLMRPSNLAQLDSETWAEMTRG
;
A
#
# COMPACT_ATOMS: atom_id res chain seq x y z
N MET A 1 30.41 34.33 -16.07
CA MET A 1 29.92 32.97 -15.77
C MET A 1 28.56 33.10 -15.10
N SER A 2 27.50 32.78 -15.83
CA SER A 2 26.13 32.82 -15.32
C SER A 2 25.92 31.65 -14.35
N VAL A 3 25.48 31.95 -13.13
CA VAL A 3 25.00 30.94 -12.19
C VAL A 3 23.89 30.13 -12.90
N PRO A 4 23.97 28.79 -12.92
CA PRO A 4 22.93 27.99 -13.55
C PRO A 4 21.59 28.29 -12.85
N SER A 5 20.53 28.59 -13.62
CA SER A 5 19.22 29.06 -13.14
C SER A 5 18.48 28.09 -12.20
N TYR A 6 19.04 26.91 -11.95
CA TYR A 6 18.46 25.82 -11.18
C TYR A 6 18.82 25.89 -9.68
N LEU A 7 19.95 26.54 -9.34
CA LEU A 7 20.31 26.87 -7.95
C LEU A 7 19.40 27.95 -7.35
N SER A 8 18.61 28.67 -8.17
CA SER A 8 17.71 29.72 -7.67
C SER A 8 16.46 29.18 -6.97
N LEU A 9 16.06 27.92 -7.21
CA LEU A 9 14.91 27.31 -6.54
C LEU A 9 15.18 27.05 -5.04
N LEU A 10 16.43 26.74 -4.68
CA LEU A 10 16.86 26.54 -3.29
C LEU A 10 16.90 27.84 -2.46
N HIS A 11 16.78 29.00 -3.11
CA HIS A 11 16.73 30.32 -2.48
C HIS A 11 15.32 30.90 -2.35
N ILE A 12 14.28 30.18 -2.79
CA ILE A 12 12.90 30.61 -2.62
C ILE A 12 12.54 30.47 -1.13
N PRO A 13 12.22 31.57 -0.40
CA PRO A 13 11.97 31.51 1.04
C PRO A 13 10.87 30.52 1.42
N GLY A 14 9.77 30.50 0.64
CA GLY A 14 8.67 29.54 0.85
C GLY A 14 9.11 28.08 0.70
N LEU A 15 10.02 27.76 -0.23
CA LEU A 15 10.56 26.39 -0.39
C LEU A 15 11.55 26.02 0.71
N GLN A 16 12.29 26.99 1.26
CA GLN A 16 13.16 26.77 2.42
C GLN A 16 12.35 26.46 3.67
N GLU A 17 11.25 27.17 3.90
CA GLU A 17 10.34 26.89 5.02
C GLU A 17 9.61 25.55 4.82
N LEU A 18 9.18 25.25 3.59
CA LEU A 18 8.61 23.95 3.23
C LEU A 18 9.62 22.81 3.52
N ARG A 19 10.90 23.01 3.20
CA ARG A 19 11.99 22.07 3.50
C ARG A 19 12.22 21.89 5.01
N ARG A 20 12.16 22.96 5.80
CA ARG A 20 12.29 22.88 7.26
C ARG A 20 11.12 22.16 7.91
N ALA A 21 9.90 22.37 7.40
CA ALA A 21 8.70 21.70 7.87
C ALA A 21 8.66 20.21 7.50
N ALA A 22 9.32 19.84 6.40
CA ALA A 22 9.29 18.49 5.87
C ALA A 22 9.99 17.45 6.77
N GLN A 23 11.10 17.76 7.45
CA GLN A 23 11.94 16.90 8.33
C GLN A 23 12.13 15.39 7.97
N ASP A 24 11.69 14.94 6.80
CA ASP A 24 11.64 13.54 6.37
C ASP A 24 12.62 13.32 5.21
N GLN A 25 13.37 12.22 5.27
CA GLN A 25 14.37 11.86 4.25
C GLN A 25 13.70 11.66 2.87
N ASP A 26 12.44 11.20 2.85
CA ASP A 26 11.59 11.06 1.65
C ASP A 26 11.29 12.39 0.95
N LEU A 27 11.59 13.54 1.56
CA LEU A 27 11.32 14.87 0.98
C LEU A 27 12.60 15.55 0.49
N GLN A 28 13.78 15.12 0.94
CA GLN A 28 15.07 15.56 0.42
C GLN A 28 15.26 15.13 -1.04
N PHE A 29 14.78 13.94 -1.43
CA PHE A 29 14.90 13.45 -2.81
C PHE A 29 14.09 14.29 -3.80
N VAL A 30 12.87 14.70 -3.43
CA VAL A 30 11.98 15.51 -4.27
C VAL A 30 12.61 16.86 -4.59
N LEU A 31 13.20 17.49 -3.57
CA LEU A 31 13.91 18.76 -3.71
C LEU A 31 15.17 18.61 -4.56
N HIS A 32 15.89 17.50 -4.43
CA HIS A 32 17.10 17.24 -5.20
C HIS A 32 16.80 17.02 -6.69
N ALA A 33 15.76 16.25 -7.00
CA ALA A 33 15.30 16.01 -8.37
C ALA A 33 14.76 17.30 -9.01
N ALA A 34 14.00 18.11 -8.25
CA ALA A 34 13.56 19.44 -8.69
C ALA A 34 14.73 20.40 -8.95
N ALA A 35 15.77 20.39 -8.10
CA ALA A 35 16.95 21.24 -8.27
C ALA A 35 17.83 20.88 -9.48
N GLN A 36 17.74 19.66 -9.98
CA GLN A 36 18.51 19.17 -11.13
C GLN A 36 17.80 19.35 -12.48
N GLY A 37 16.58 19.90 -12.50
CA GLY A 37 15.82 20.08 -13.73
C GLY A 37 15.45 18.75 -14.43
N GLN A 38 15.59 17.62 -13.73
CA GLN A 38 15.06 16.36 -14.20
C GLN A 38 13.55 16.48 -14.23
N GLU A 39 12.94 16.19 -15.39
CA GLU A 39 11.49 16.03 -15.47
C GLU A 39 11.10 15.02 -14.40
N LEU A 40 10.33 15.47 -13.42
CA LEU A 40 9.91 14.64 -12.31
C LEU A 40 8.83 13.63 -12.79
N GLN A 41 9.19 12.70 -13.68
CA GLN A 41 8.39 11.55 -14.13
C GLN A 41 8.40 10.40 -13.09
N PHE A 42 8.38 10.72 -11.80
CA PHE A 42 8.77 9.76 -10.75
C PHE A 42 7.62 9.10 -10.00
N VAL A 43 6.38 9.45 -10.29
CA VAL A 43 5.18 8.85 -9.73
C VAL A 43 4.12 9.01 -10.84
N PRO A 44 3.06 8.21 -10.98
CA PRO A 44 2.03 8.51 -11.98
C PRO A 44 1.26 9.75 -11.50
N ARG A 45 1.83 10.91 -11.84
CA ARG A 45 1.52 12.30 -11.44
C ARG A 45 0.57 12.96 -12.42
N ALA A 46 -0.26 12.18 -13.11
CA ALA A 46 -1.40 12.72 -13.84
C ALA A 46 -2.19 13.66 -12.92
N ALA A 47 -2.35 13.29 -11.64
CA ALA A 47 -2.99 14.13 -10.63
C ALA A 47 -2.24 15.44 -10.31
N VAL A 48 -0.89 15.49 -10.29
CA VAL A 48 -0.15 16.74 -9.96
C VAL A 48 -0.19 17.72 -11.12
N ALA A 49 -0.08 17.22 -12.36
CA ALA A 49 -0.19 18.03 -13.56
C ALA A 49 -1.63 18.55 -13.75
N ASP A 50 -2.62 17.66 -13.66
CA ASP A 50 -4.06 17.97 -13.69
C ASP A 50 -4.49 18.89 -12.54
N PHE A 51 -3.90 18.73 -11.36
CA PHE A 51 -4.12 19.64 -10.24
C PHE A 51 -3.54 21.04 -10.51
N SER A 52 -2.31 21.08 -11.01
CA SER A 52 -1.60 22.33 -11.25
C SER A 52 -2.23 23.12 -12.40
N SER A 53 -2.98 22.50 -13.30
CA SER A 53 -3.82 23.21 -14.27
C SER A 53 -5.12 23.69 -13.62
N ARG A 54 -5.82 22.81 -12.88
CA ARG A 54 -7.10 23.11 -12.21
C ARG A 54 -7.06 24.29 -11.23
N ILE A 55 -5.98 24.48 -10.45
CA ILE A 55 -5.83 25.65 -9.56
C ILE A 55 -5.86 26.97 -10.33
N TYR A 56 -5.36 26.98 -11.57
CA TYR A 56 -5.21 28.19 -12.36
C TYR A 56 -6.39 28.43 -13.32
N GLU A 57 -7.10 27.38 -13.75
CA GLU A 57 -8.15 27.35 -14.80
C GLU A 57 -9.56 27.89 -14.44
N GLN A 58 -9.76 28.54 -13.29
CA GLN A 58 -11.03 29.21 -12.89
C GLN A 58 -12.27 28.32 -12.71
N SER A 59 -12.23 27.01 -12.97
CA SER A 59 -13.26 26.07 -12.54
C SER A 59 -13.06 25.73 -11.06
N ALA A 60 -14.06 25.94 -10.19
CA ALA A 60 -13.99 25.55 -8.78
C ALA A 60 -13.88 24.02 -8.68
N PRO A 61 -12.69 23.43 -8.47
CA PRO A 61 -12.55 21.99 -8.50
C PRO A 61 -12.92 21.45 -7.11
N HIS A 62 -13.56 20.29 -7.07
CA HIS A 62 -13.85 19.60 -5.81
C HIS A 62 -12.55 19.36 -5.03
N GLY A 63 -12.58 19.52 -3.70
CA GLY A 63 -11.44 19.18 -2.86
C GLY A 63 -11.00 17.73 -3.07
N ILE A 64 -9.70 17.47 -2.94
CA ILE A 64 -9.11 16.14 -3.16
C ILE A 64 -8.63 15.57 -1.83
N TYR A 65 -8.84 14.27 -1.64
CA TYR A 65 -8.15 13.53 -0.60
C TYR A 65 -7.45 12.29 -1.17
N LEU A 66 -6.19 12.13 -0.77
CA LEU A 66 -5.33 11.03 -1.17
C LEU A 66 -5.51 9.85 -0.23
N THR A 67 -5.75 8.68 -0.80
CA THR A 67 -5.85 7.39 -0.10
C THR A 67 -4.88 6.37 -0.70
N GLY A 68 -4.79 5.18 -0.12
CA GLY A 68 -3.95 4.10 -0.61
C GLY A 68 -2.93 3.62 0.43
N PRO A 69 -2.15 2.57 0.11
CA PRO A 69 -1.32 1.86 1.08
C PRO A 69 -0.31 2.72 1.84
N GLY A 70 0.18 2.21 2.97
CA GLY A 70 1.21 2.87 3.76
C GLY A 70 2.52 2.95 2.98
N GLY A 71 3.20 4.11 3.03
CA GLY A 71 4.49 4.29 2.36
C GLY A 71 4.42 4.53 0.84
N VAL A 72 3.23 4.65 0.24
CA VAL A 72 3.04 4.94 -1.21
C VAL A 72 3.36 6.39 -1.63
N GLY A 73 3.90 7.22 -0.72
CA GLY A 73 4.32 8.58 -1.05
C GLY A 73 3.21 9.63 -1.09
N LYS A 74 2.09 9.44 -0.37
CA LYS A 74 1.01 10.45 -0.28
C LYS A 74 1.53 11.80 0.23
N SER A 75 2.29 11.80 1.32
CA SER A 75 2.95 12.99 1.88
C SER A 75 3.89 13.65 0.88
N SER A 76 4.65 12.85 0.12
CA SER A 76 5.51 13.34 -0.95
C SER A 76 4.69 14.02 -2.06
N ILE A 77 3.51 13.48 -2.43
CA ILE A 77 2.60 14.10 -3.41
C ILE A 77 2.09 15.46 -2.90
N LEU A 78 1.63 15.53 -1.64
CA LEU A 78 1.19 16.78 -1.02
C LEU A 78 2.30 17.85 -1.02
N PHE A 79 3.52 17.45 -0.66
CA PHE A 79 4.67 18.33 -0.69
C PHE A 79 5.00 18.83 -2.10
N MET A 80 4.96 17.94 -3.11
CA MET A 80 5.23 18.31 -4.50
C MET A 80 4.21 19.30 -5.05
N ILE A 81 2.95 19.14 -4.66
CA ILE A 81 1.88 20.08 -4.93
C ILE A 81 2.21 21.46 -4.31
N ALA A 82 2.54 21.50 -3.02
CA ALA A 82 2.91 22.74 -2.33
C ALA A 82 4.11 23.44 -2.99
N ALA A 83 5.16 22.68 -3.28
CA ALA A 83 6.39 23.18 -3.87
C ALA A 83 6.17 23.72 -5.29
N SER A 84 5.38 23.03 -6.12
CA SER A 84 5.03 23.46 -7.47
C SER A 84 4.34 24.83 -7.48
N VAL A 85 3.35 25.02 -6.59
CA VAL A 85 2.63 26.31 -6.50
C VAL A 85 3.53 27.42 -5.98
N LEU A 86 4.30 27.18 -4.91
CA LEU A 86 5.24 28.18 -4.37
C LEU A 86 6.29 28.61 -5.41
N ALA A 87 6.81 27.67 -6.21
CA ALA A 87 7.77 27.97 -7.27
C ALA A 87 7.16 28.87 -8.36
N ARG A 88 5.92 28.60 -8.77
CA ARG A 88 5.19 29.41 -9.75
C ARG A 88 4.90 30.82 -9.23
N GLU A 89 4.48 30.95 -7.98
CA GLU A 89 4.23 32.26 -7.38
C GLU A 89 5.51 33.09 -7.23
N TRP A 90 6.65 32.44 -6.96
CA TRP A 90 7.95 33.10 -6.99
C TRP A 90 8.34 33.59 -8.41
N GLU A 91 8.09 32.77 -9.44
CA GLU A 91 8.34 33.15 -10.82
C GLU A 91 7.49 34.37 -11.24
N ARG A 92 6.20 34.37 -10.87
CA ARG A 92 5.29 35.51 -11.05
C ARG A 92 5.88 36.79 -10.45
N GLN A 93 6.35 36.75 -9.21
CA GLN A 93 6.90 37.93 -8.52
C GLN A 93 8.20 38.42 -9.14
N THR A 94 9.11 37.50 -9.48
CA THR A 94 10.39 37.86 -10.10
C THR A 94 10.18 38.50 -11.48
N ARG A 95 9.19 38.05 -12.25
CA ARG A 95 8.78 38.69 -13.52
C ARG A 95 8.16 40.08 -13.29
N ALA A 96 7.26 40.22 -12.32
CA ALA A 96 6.65 41.51 -11.97
C ALA A 96 7.70 42.55 -11.54
N ARG A 97 8.71 42.13 -10.76
CA ARG A 97 9.82 42.99 -10.33
C ARG A 97 10.73 43.42 -11.48
N ARG A 98 10.96 42.55 -12.46
CA ARG A 98 11.76 42.86 -13.67
C ARG A 98 11.07 43.86 -14.62
N ARG A 99 9.75 44.02 -14.52
CA ARG A 99 8.96 44.94 -15.36
C ARG A 99 8.75 46.33 -14.76
N ARG A 100 9.12 46.57 -13.50
CA ARG A 100 9.12 47.93 -12.96
C ARG A 100 10.25 48.72 -13.65
N PRO A 101 9.97 49.86 -14.31
CA PRO A 101 11.02 50.74 -14.80
C PRO A 101 11.93 51.11 -13.62
N ARG A 102 13.24 51.13 -13.84
CA ARG A 102 14.15 51.82 -12.91
C ARG A 102 13.77 53.30 -12.97
N ASP A 103 13.08 53.78 -11.95
CA ASP A 103 13.04 55.20 -11.67
C ASP A 103 14.48 55.61 -11.28
N HIS A 104 15.23 56.06 -12.28
CA HIS A 104 16.46 56.80 -12.06
C HIS A 104 16.06 58.20 -11.60
N GLY A 105 16.21 58.45 -10.31
CA GLY A 105 16.52 59.79 -9.82
C GLY A 105 18.02 60.02 -10.02
N ASP A 106 18.36 61.05 -10.79
CA ASP A 106 19.50 61.93 -10.49
C ASP A 106 19.32 63.26 -11.25
N ASP A 107 19.63 64.35 -10.56
CA ASP A 107 19.53 65.74 -10.99
C ASP A 107 20.56 66.11 -12.08
N GLY A 108 20.27 67.10 -12.92
CA GLY A 108 21.29 67.76 -13.75
C GLY A 108 20.77 68.56 -14.95
N ASP A 109 20.88 69.88 -14.83
CA ASP A 109 20.52 70.95 -15.78
C ASP A 109 21.02 70.79 -17.24
N GLY A 110 20.29 71.42 -18.18
CA GLY A 110 20.82 71.79 -19.49
C GLY A 110 19.77 72.10 -20.55
N ASP A 111 19.51 73.39 -20.77
CA ASP A 111 18.74 74.00 -21.87
C ASP A 111 19.07 73.44 -23.28
N ASP A 112 18.06 73.28 -24.15
CA ASP A 112 17.66 74.29 -25.15
C ASP A 112 16.94 73.68 -26.39
N ASN A 113 15.84 74.34 -26.76
CA ASN A 113 15.28 74.55 -28.11
C ASN A 113 14.66 73.40 -28.97
N ALA A 114 13.32 73.50 -29.03
CA ALA A 114 12.54 73.95 -30.20
C ALA A 114 11.75 72.95 -31.08
N ALA A 115 10.46 73.34 -31.25
CA ALA A 115 9.46 72.96 -32.27
C ALA A 115 8.94 71.51 -32.23
N GLY A 116 7.65 71.20 -32.28
CA GLY A 116 6.42 71.95 -32.55
C GLY A 116 5.35 70.92 -32.98
N THR A 117 4.06 71.25 -32.78
CA THR A 117 2.84 70.58 -33.31
C THR A 117 2.51 69.17 -32.76
N SER A 118 1.48 69.02 -31.92
CA SER A 118 0.02 68.98 -32.23
C SER A 118 -0.50 67.56 -32.50
N ALA A 119 -1.38 67.11 -31.59
CA ALA A 119 -2.44 66.11 -31.68
C ALA A 119 -2.67 65.40 -33.03
N THR A 120 -2.84 64.07 -33.00
CA THR A 120 -4.17 63.42 -33.17
C THR A 120 -4.07 61.89 -33.15
N SER A 121 -5.05 61.31 -32.45
CA SER A 121 -5.64 59.99 -32.69
C SER A 121 -5.65 59.59 -34.18
N SER A 122 -5.12 58.41 -34.50
CA SER A 122 -5.68 57.59 -35.58
C SER A 122 -5.36 56.11 -35.42
N ILE A 123 -6.44 55.35 -35.40
CA ILE A 123 -6.56 53.91 -35.55
C ILE A 123 -5.95 53.48 -36.88
N VAL A 124 -5.03 52.49 -36.88
CA VAL A 124 -4.82 51.62 -38.05
C VAL A 124 -4.55 50.19 -37.59
N GLN A 125 -5.41 49.30 -38.08
CA GLN A 125 -5.37 47.84 -38.03
C GLN A 125 -4.02 47.26 -38.46
N GLN A 126 -3.52 46.23 -37.77
CA GLN A 126 -2.72 45.20 -38.42
C GLN A 126 -3.12 43.79 -37.98
N ARG A 127 -3.21 42.94 -39.01
CA ARG A 127 -3.87 41.65 -39.09
C ARG A 127 -3.09 40.53 -38.42
N SER A 128 -3.81 39.58 -37.83
CA SER A 128 -3.33 38.25 -37.46
C SER A 128 -3.01 37.40 -38.70
N PRO A 129 -1.93 36.60 -38.71
CA PRO A 129 -1.79 35.48 -39.62
C PRO A 129 -2.30 34.19 -38.95
N GLN A 130 -3.37 33.61 -39.49
CA GLN A 130 -3.73 32.20 -39.27
C GLN A 130 -2.88 31.31 -40.19
N PRO A 131 -2.36 30.17 -39.73
CA PRO A 131 -2.01 29.06 -40.61
C PRO A 131 -3.22 28.18 -40.86
N ARG A 132 -3.50 27.93 -42.15
CA ARG A 132 -4.50 26.99 -42.67
C ARG A 132 -4.07 25.55 -42.40
N LEU A 133 -5.03 24.73 -41.96
CA LEU A 133 -4.99 23.28 -42.01
C LEU A 133 -5.53 22.85 -43.38
N ASP A 134 -4.66 22.42 -44.29
CA ASP A 134 -5.08 21.70 -45.48
C ASP A 134 -5.00 20.19 -45.21
N VAL A 135 -6.19 19.58 -45.26
CA VAL A 135 -6.44 18.14 -45.20
C VAL A 135 -6.19 17.57 -46.59
N ALA A 136 -5.27 16.61 -46.71
CA ALA A 136 -5.21 15.70 -47.85
C ALA A 136 -5.41 14.27 -47.33
N ALA A 137 -6.59 13.74 -47.63
CA ALA A 137 -6.93 12.35 -47.52
C ALA A 137 -6.25 11.58 -48.66
N ASP A 138 -5.59 10.47 -48.32
CA ASP A 138 -5.53 9.30 -49.18
C ASP A 138 -5.46 8.06 -48.29
N ALA A 139 -6.60 7.37 -48.22
CA ALA A 139 -6.73 6.03 -47.68
C ALA A 139 -7.15 5.12 -48.83
N ALA A 140 -6.34 4.10 -49.14
CA ALA A 140 -6.78 2.74 -49.49
C ALA A 140 -5.59 1.87 -49.95
N ALA A 141 -5.22 0.87 -49.15
CA ALA A 141 -5.07 -0.53 -49.59
C ALA A 141 -4.65 -1.48 -48.45
N VAL A 142 -5.66 -2.12 -47.83
CA VAL A 142 -5.80 -3.56 -47.47
C VAL A 142 -4.65 -4.29 -46.74
N GLY A 143 -4.94 -4.81 -45.53
CA GLY A 143 -4.21 -5.96 -44.96
C GLY A 143 -4.37 -6.25 -43.46
N ASP A 144 -5.56 -6.73 -43.07
CA ASP A 144 -5.92 -7.51 -41.85
C ASP A 144 -5.70 -6.96 -40.42
N ALA A 145 -6.84 -6.74 -39.76
CA ALA A 145 -6.98 -6.35 -38.37
C ALA A 145 -7.69 -7.47 -37.58
N SER A 146 -6.96 -8.15 -36.67
CA SER A 146 -7.59 -8.91 -35.58
C SER A 146 -6.62 -9.21 -34.42
N SER A 147 -5.97 -8.22 -33.80
CA SER A 147 -5.26 -8.45 -32.51
C SER A 147 -4.85 -7.21 -31.70
N GLN A 148 -5.62 -6.12 -31.67
CA GLN A 148 -5.33 -5.01 -30.75
C GLN A 148 -6.61 -4.54 -30.03
N GLY A 149 -6.68 -4.91 -28.75
CA GLY A 149 -7.68 -4.40 -27.81
C GLY A 149 -7.40 -2.95 -27.36
N PRO A 150 -8.32 -2.34 -26.59
CA PRO A 150 -8.40 -0.89 -26.36
C PRO A 150 -7.27 -0.29 -25.49
N PHE A 151 -6.19 -1.04 -25.21
CA PHE A 151 -5.08 -0.61 -24.36
C PHE A 151 -3.93 0.07 -25.12
N ALA A 152 -3.89 0.02 -26.45
CA ALA A 152 -2.80 0.62 -27.23
C ALA A 152 -2.96 2.15 -27.41
N ALA A 153 -4.19 2.67 -27.44
CA ALA A 153 -4.45 4.11 -27.62
C ALA A 153 -4.28 4.94 -26.33
N ALA A 154 -4.23 4.30 -25.16
CA ALA A 154 -3.98 4.99 -23.89
C ALA A 154 -2.47 5.17 -23.58
N ALA A 155 -1.59 4.47 -24.30
CA ALA A 155 -0.14 4.55 -24.09
C ALA A 155 0.50 5.75 -24.83
N GLU A 156 -0.07 6.19 -25.95
CA GLU A 156 0.49 7.32 -26.73
C GLU A 156 0.05 8.71 -26.24
N THR A 157 -0.84 8.80 -25.24
CA THR A 157 -1.29 10.09 -24.69
C THR A 157 -0.62 10.44 -23.34
N ALA A 158 0.32 9.63 -22.86
CA ALA A 158 0.94 9.76 -21.53
C ALA A 158 2.27 10.53 -21.48
N ALA A 159 2.65 11.22 -22.57
CA ALA A 159 3.89 11.99 -22.65
C ALA A 159 3.66 13.51 -22.45
N ILE A 160 3.23 13.93 -21.25
CA ILE A 160 3.09 15.35 -20.89
C ILE A 160 3.67 15.60 -19.48
N SER A 161 4.98 15.42 -19.40
CA SER A 161 6.02 16.32 -18.85
C SER A 161 5.71 17.25 -17.64
N VAL A 162 6.59 17.23 -16.63
CA VAL A 162 6.74 18.31 -15.61
C VAL A 162 7.35 19.58 -16.22
N TYR A 163 7.86 19.51 -17.45
CA TYR A 163 8.10 20.67 -18.33
C TYR A 163 6.82 21.15 -19.05
N ALA A 164 5.73 20.38 -19.10
CA ALA A 164 4.41 20.90 -19.51
C ALA A 164 3.72 21.71 -18.41
N ALA A 165 4.33 21.84 -17.22
CA ALA A 165 4.01 22.94 -16.31
C ALA A 165 4.40 24.33 -16.90
N HIS A 166 5.10 24.39 -18.04
CA HIS A 166 5.26 25.59 -18.87
C HIS A 166 4.09 25.84 -19.86
N THR A 167 3.07 24.99 -19.90
CA THR A 167 1.92 25.20 -20.82
C THR A 167 0.78 26.01 -20.21
N ILE A 168 0.99 26.68 -19.07
CA ILE A 168 0.22 27.87 -18.74
C ILE A 168 1.02 29.04 -19.34
N SER A 169 0.52 29.58 -20.46
CA SER A 169 1.15 30.73 -21.12
C SER A 169 1.52 31.80 -20.08
N ALA A 170 2.69 32.44 -20.25
CA ALA A 170 3.10 33.57 -19.42
C ALA A 170 2.00 34.63 -19.27
N SER A 171 1.15 34.78 -20.31
CA SER A 171 -0.03 35.65 -20.29
C SER A 171 -1.12 35.21 -19.30
N VAL A 172 -1.29 33.93 -19.01
CA VAL A 172 -2.30 33.41 -18.06
C VAL A 172 -1.85 33.58 -16.61
N LEU A 173 -0.54 33.46 -16.32
CA LEU A 173 0.03 33.76 -15.00
C LEU A 173 -0.08 35.24 -14.63
N GLU A 174 -0.06 36.14 -15.63
CA GLU A 174 -0.19 37.59 -15.42
C GLU A 174 -1.63 38.04 -15.13
N VAL A 175 -2.63 37.29 -15.59
CA VAL A 175 -4.05 37.65 -15.47
C VAL A 175 -4.74 36.89 -14.32
N THR A 176 -4.14 35.80 -13.81
CA THR A 176 -4.66 35.05 -12.67
C THR A 176 -4.31 35.73 -11.33
N PRO A 177 -5.18 35.74 -10.31
CA PRO A 177 -4.83 36.18 -8.95
C PRO A 177 -3.72 35.30 -8.33
N PRO A 178 -2.87 35.87 -7.44
CA PRO A 178 -1.89 35.08 -6.68
C PRO A 178 -2.58 34.07 -5.75
N VAL A 179 -1.88 32.98 -5.45
CA VAL A 179 -2.41 31.88 -4.63
C VAL A 179 -1.68 31.85 -3.28
N LEU A 180 -2.42 31.98 -2.18
CA LEU A 180 -1.87 31.77 -0.83
C LEU A 180 -1.77 30.27 -0.53
N VAL A 181 -0.67 29.82 0.07
CA VAL A 181 -0.42 28.41 0.38
C VAL A 181 -0.40 28.16 1.89
N LEU A 182 -1.25 27.27 2.37
CA LEU A 182 -1.18 26.70 3.71
C LEU A 182 -0.80 25.23 3.60
N TYR A 183 0.32 24.83 4.22
CA TYR A 183 0.73 23.43 4.30
C TYR A 183 0.88 22.98 5.75
N ILE A 184 0.14 21.93 6.10
CA ILE A 184 0.12 21.31 7.42
C ILE A 184 0.61 19.87 7.28
N VAL A 185 1.84 19.62 7.74
CA VAL A 185 2.50 18.29 7.70
C VAL A 185 1.98 17.36 8.81
N ASN A 186 1.72 17.91 10.01
CA ASN A 186 1.35 17.12 11.18
C ASN A 186 0.01 17.60 11.73
N THR A 187 -1.07 17.17 11.08
CA THR A 187 -2.43 17.51 11.53
C THR A 187 -2.73 16.92 12.91
N ALA A 188 -2.21 15.73 13.23
CA ALA A 188 -2.44 15.08 14.52
C ALA A 188 -1.93 15.90 15.71
N GLU A 189 -0.78 16.57 15.57
CA GLU A 189 -0.24 17.44 16.62
C GLU A 189 -1.10 18.69 16.82
N LEU A 190 -1.51 19.33 15.73
CA LEU A 190 -2.32 20.56 15.76
C LEU A 190 -3.71 20.37 16.36
N VAL A 191 -4.29 19.17 16.30
CA VAL A 191 -5.62 18.89 16.87
C VAL A 191 -5.58 18.57 18.37
N GLU A 192 -4.41 18.27 18.92
CA GLU A 192 -4.23 18.10 20.37
C GLU A 192 -3.78 19.39 21.07
N MET A 193 -3.49 20.45 20.31
CA MET A 193 -3.16 21.77 20.85
C MET A 193 -4.42 22.49 21.41
N SER A 194 -4.20 23.48 22.27
CA SER A 194 -5.26 24.42 22.63
C SER A 194 -5.67 25.26 21.40
N PRO A 195 -6.91 25.79 21.33
CA PRO A 195 -7.32 26.65 20.22
C PRO A 195 -6.35 27.81 19.95
N GLU A 196 -5.81 28.40 21.00
CA GLU A 196 -4.87 29.53 20.98
C GLU A 196 -3.52 29.14 20.39
N ASP A 197 -2.96 28.02 20.82
CA ASP A 197 -1.68 27.52 20.33
C ASP A 197 -1.80 27.06 18.87
N ALA A 198 -2.87 26.33 18.55
CA ALA A 198 -3.16 25.88 17.19
C ALA A 198 -3.31 27.07 16.22
N ALA A 199 -4.06 28.11 16.61
CA ALA A 199 -4.25 29.29 15.79
C ALA A 199 -2.95 30.09 15.61
N THR A 200 -2.13 30.16 16.66
CA THR A 200 -0.82 30.81 16.62
C THR A 200 0.14 30.07 15.68
N GLU A 201 0.16 28.75 15.73
CA GLU A 201 1.00 27.92 14.86
C GLU A 201 0.54 27.98 13.39
N LEU A 202 -0.77 27.93 13.13
CA LEU A 202 -1.32 28.11 11.78
C LEU A 202 -0.95 29.47 11.18
N ARG A 203 -1.11 30.54 11.97
CA ARG A 203 -0.67 31.90 11.58
C ARG A 203 0.81 31.90 11.20
N ARG A 204 1.66 31.34 12.05
CA ARG A 204 3.11 31.28 11.83
C ARG A 204 3.45 30.53 10.53
N LYS A 205 2.77 29.42 10.24
CA LYS A 205 2.96 28.67 8.99
C LYS A 205 2.55 29.47 7.75
N VAL A 206 1.41 30.17 7.80
CA VAL A 206 0.96 31.05 6.70
C VAL A 206 1.98 32.16 6.46
N GLU A 207 2.40 32.85 7.52
CA GLU A 207 3.37 33.95 7.42
C GLU A 207 4.71 33.48 6.84
N ALA A 208 5.21 32.33 7.29
CA ALA A 208 6.47 31.77 6.83
C ALA A 208 6.42 31.34 5.36
N LEU A 209 5.39 30.61 4.95
CA LEU A 209 5.27 30.09 3.58
C LEU A 209 4.98 31.20 2.55
N ASN A 210 4.24 32.24 2.96
CA ASN A 210 3.74 33.29 2.06
C ASN A 210 4.42 34.64 2.27
N ALA A 211 5.54 34.72 3.01
CA ALA A 211 6.18 35.98 3.39
C ALA A 211 6.34 36.97 2.22
N SER A 212 6.73 36.46 1.05
CA SER A 212 6.90 37.23 -0.17
C SER A 212 5.58 37.60 -0.85
N LEU A 213 4.51 36.83 -0.66
CA LEU A 213 3.18 37.04 -1.25
C LEU A 213 2.30 37.97 -0.42
N LEU A 214 2.53 38.09 0.89
CA LEU A 214 1.71 38.92 1.78
C LEU A 214 1.71 40.40 1.41
N GLU A 215 2.74 40.90 0.71
CA GLU A 215 2.74 42.26 0.13
C GLU A 215 1.58 42.49 -0.84
N ALA A 216 1.14 41.45 -1.56
CA ALA A 216 0.01 41.52 -2.49
C ALA A 216 -1.35 41.45 -1.79
N PHE A 217 -1.37 41.16 -0.48
CA PHE A 217 -2.60 41.00 0.32
C PHE A 217 -2.55 41.83 1.61
N PRO A 218 -2.56 43.18 1.52
CA PRO A 218 -2.38 44.06 2.69
C PRO A 218 -3.44 43.86 3.78
N LYS A 219 -4.70 43.61 3.40
CA LYS A 219 -5.79 43.29 4.35
C LYS A 219 -5.48 42.02 5.16
N ILE A 220 -4.99 40.98 4.50
CA ILE A 220 -4.62 39.70 5.13
C ILE A 220 -3.41 39.89 6.04
N ALA A 221 -2.38 40.59 5.56
CA ALA A 221 -1.18 40.89 6.36
C ALA A 221 -1.51 41.68 7.64
N GLN A 222 -2.47 42.62 7.58
CA GLN A 222 -2.92 43.39 8.73
C GLN A 222 -3.67 42.52 9.75
N ILE A 223 -4.55 41.62 9.28
CA ILE A 223 -5.30 40.70 10.15
C ILE A 223 -4.33 39.80 10.94
N LEU A 224 -3.32 39.23 10.29
CA LEU A 224 -2.34 38.35 10.93
C LEU A 224 -1.53 39.07 12.03
N LYS A 225 -1.27 40.37 11.85
CA LYS A 225 -0.50 41.21 12.78
C LYS A 225 -1.31 41.86 13.90
N ASN A 226 -2.65 41.78 13.89
CA ASN A 226 -3.49 42.48 14.87
C ASN A 226 -3.40 41.85 16.28
N LEU A 227 -2.58 42.41 17.16
CA LEU A 227 -2.37 41.86 18.51
C LEU A 227 -3.53 42.13 19.48
N ASP A 228 -4.49 42.97 19.12
CA ASP A 228 -5.62 43.34 19.99
C ASP A 228 -6.70 42.25 20.08
N LYS A 229 -6.57 41.18 19.27
CA LYS A 229 -7.53 40.07 19.20
C LYS A 229 -6.87 38.74 19.59
N SER A 230 -7.69 37.82 20.11
CA SER A 230 -7.21 36.47 20.40
C SER A 230 -6.71 35.78 19.12
N ALA A 231 -5.85 34.77 19.27
CA ALA A 231 -5.34 34.04 18.11
C ALA A 231 -6.46 33.35 17.30
N PRO A 232 -7.46 32.70 17.92
CA PRO A 232 -8.60 32.12 17.19
C PRO A 232 -9.47 33.16 16.48
N GLU A 233 -9.68 34.34 17.07
CA GLU A 233 -10.44 35.42 16.42
C GLU A 233 -9.74 35.94 15.17
N ARG A 234 -8.43 36.20 15.27
CA ARG A 234 -7.61 36.55 14.09
C ARG A 234 -7.67 35.48 13.02
N TRP A 235 -7.59 34.21 13.42
CA TRP A 235 -7.68 33.10 12.48
C TRP A 235 -9.03 33.07 11.75
N ARG A 236 -10.13 33.31 12.47
CA ARG A 236 -11.47 33.41 11.89
C ARG A 236 -11.58 34.56 10.90
N GLU A 237 -11.01 35.71 11.23
CA GLU A 237 -10.96 36.88 10.32
C GLU A 237 -10.08 36.63 9.10
N PHE A 238 -8.95 35.94 9.29
CA PHE A 238 -8.07 35.52 8.21
C PHE A 238 -8.82 34.61 7.23
N CYS A 239 -9.49 33.57 7.74
CA CYS A 239 -10.33 32.69 6.93
C CYS A 239 -11.44 33.45 6.21
N THR A 240 -12.04 34.45 6.87
CA THR A 240 -13.08 35.31 6.28
C THR A 240 -12.52 36.15 5.13
N ALA A 241 -11.37 36.79 5.33
CA ALA A 241 -10.70 37.58 4.29
C ALA A 241 -10.23 36.71 3.11
N CYS A 242 -9.80 35.47 3.37
CA CYS A 242 -9.44 34.53 2.31
C CYS A 242 -10.64 34.13 1.44
N ARG A 243 -11.87 34.07 1.99
CA ARG A 243 -13.09 33.85 1.16
C ARG A 243 -13.25 34.94 0.10
N GLU A 244 -12.93 36.17 0.47
CA GLU A 244 -13.06 37.36 -0.38
C GLU A 244 -11.92 37.49 -1.41
N ALA A 245 -10.70 37.08 -1.04
CA ALA A 245 -9.50 37.15 -1.89
C ALA A 245 -9.44 36.09 -3.01
N ARG A 246 -10.40 35.17 -3.02
CA ARG A 246 -10.72 34.17 -4.05
C ARG A 246 -9.70 33.07 -4.34
N ARG A 247 -8.41 33.06 -3.96
CA ARG A 247 -7.50 31.91 -4.25
C ARG A 247 -6.55 31.53 -3.12
N GLU A 248 -6.79 30.35 -2.54
CA GLU A 248 -5.95 29.74 -1.50
C GLU A 248 -5.78 28.24 -1.80
N LEU A 249 -4.59 27.70 -1.57
CA LEU A 249 -4.31 26.28 -1.58
C LEU A 249 -4.05 25.81 -0.16
N ARG A 250 -4.90 24.93 0.34
CA ARG A 250 -4.80 24.30 1.65
C ARG A 250 -4.38 22.85 1.48
N ILE A 251 -3.30 22.46 2.15
CA ILE A 251 -2.73 21.13 2.04
C ILE A 251 -2.59 20.55 3.44
N LEU A 252 -3.27 19.43 3.73
CA LEU A 252 -3.26 18.78 5.03
C LEU A 252 -2.81 17.32 4.92
N ASP A 253 -1.71 16.97 5.56
CA ASP A 253 -1.33 15.58 5.76
C ASP A 253 -1.90 15.06 7.10
N GLN A 254 -2.11 13.75 7.22
CA GLN A 254 -2.76 13.11 8.38
C GLN A 254 -4.19 13.61 8.67
N TRP A 255 -4.96 13.90 7.63
CA TRP A 255 -6.29 14.50 7.74
C TRP A 255 -7.31 13.63 8.50
N ASN A 256 -7.12 12.32 8.47
CA ASN A 256 -7.87 11.36 9.28
C ASN A 256 -7.78 11.60 10.79
N ALA A 257 -6.66 12.13 11.31
CA ALA A 257 -6.56 12.48 12.72
C ALA A 257 -7.53 13.63 13.09
N LEU A 258 -7.68 14.62 12.20
CA LEU A 258 -8.65 15.69 12.38
C LEU A 258 -10.08 15.19 12.35
N VAL A 259 -10.43 14.38 11.35
CA VAL A 259 -11.79 13.84 11.22
C VAL A 259 -12.17 13.00 12.44
N ALA A 260 -11.25 12.19 12.96
CA ALA A 260 -11.48 11.43 14.17
C ALA A 260 -11.71 12.35 15.39
N ARG A 261 -10.92 13.43 15.52
CA ARG A 261 -11.00 14.34 16.67
C ARG A 261 -12.21 15.25 16.67
N VAL A 262 -12.61 15.78 15.51
CA VAL A 262 -13.73 16.74 15.39
C VAL A 262 -15.08 16.10 15.77
N ASN A 263 -15.19 14.78 15.59
CA ASN A 263 -16.37 14.00 15.99
C ASN A 263 -16.42 13.72 17.50
N ASP A 264 -15.37 14.03 18.26
CA ASP A 264 -15.40 13.97 19.72
C ASP A 264 -16.17 15.19 20.28
N PRO A 265 -17.23 14.99 21.09
CA PRO A 265 -17.94 16.08 21.76
C PRO A 265 -17.05 16.99 22.61
N ALA A 266 -15.91 16.49 23.10
CA ALA A 266 -14.94 17.26 23.87
C ALA A 266 -14.07 18.19 23.01
N PHE A 267 -14.09 18.06 21.69
CA PHE A 267 -13.28 18.88 20.80
C PHE A 267 -13.82 20.32 20.71
N PRO A 268 -13.02 21.36 21.04
CA PRO A 268 -13.52 22.73 21.14
C PRO A 268 -14.20 23.22 19.86
N THR A 269 -15.30 23.96 20.01
CA THR A 269 -16.11 24.46 18.89
C THR A 269 -15.42 25.61 18.16
N ASP A 270 -14.57 26.35 18.85
CA ASP A 270 -13.77 27.47 18.34
C ASP A 270 -12.38 27.04 17.84
N HIS A 271 -12.05 25.73 17.92
CA HIS A 271 -10.75 25.22 17.48
C HIS A 271 -10.53 25.51 15.97
N PRO A 272 -9.41 26.15 15.58
CA PRO A 272 -9.20 26.61 14.20
C PRO A 272 -9.19 25.47 13.17
N MET A 273 -8.72 24.28 13.56
CA MET A 273 -8.68 23.11 12.69
C MET A 273 -10.06 22.56 12.32
N ARG A 274 -11.13 22.88 13.08
CA ARG A 274 -12.49 22.43 12.78
C ARG A 274 -12.95 22.87 11.39
N SER A 275 -12.46 24.02 10.91
CA SER A 275 -12.76 24.53 9.57
C SER A 275 -12.21 23.67 8.41
N PHE A 276 -11.37 22.67 8.69
CA PHE A 276 -10.80 21.77 7.69
C PHE A 276 -11.36 20.35 7.77
N SER A 277 -12.38 20.09 8.59
CA SER A 277 -12.86 18.72 8.84
C SER A 277 -13.68 18.12 7.70
N THR A 278 -14.12 18.92 6.74
CA THR A 278 -14.94 18.49 5.60
C THR A 278 -14.22 18.76 4.27
N ILE A 279 -14.37 17.88 3.27
CA ILE A 279 -13.86 18.16 1.90
C ILE A 279 -14.65 19.29 1.24
N ALA A 280 -15.91 19.45 1.66
CA ALA A 280 -16.82 20.51 1.26
C ALA A 280 -16.37 21.91 1.73
N SER A 281 -15.50 21.99 2.76
CA SER A 281 -14.97 23.24 3.32
C SER A 281 -14.11 24.09 2.37
N SER A 282 -14.16 23.82 1.05
CA SER A 282 -13.72 24.75 0.01
C SER A 282 -14.44 26.09 0.18
N ILE A 283 -13.76 27.00 0.85
CA ILE A 283 -14.18 28.36 1.09
C ILE A 283 -13.90 29.15 -0.20
N GLY A 284 -14.90 29.51 -1.00
CA GLY A 284 -14.70 30.28 -2.24
C GLY A 284 -14.02 29.46 -3.36
N PHE A 285 -13.00 30.01 -4.05
CA PHE A 285 -12.17 29.21 -4.99
C PHE A 285 -10.91 28.62 -4.32
N SER A 286 -10.95 28.47 -3.00
CA SER A 286 -9.86 27.83 -2.25
C SER A 286 -9.89 26.31 -2.42
N PHE A 287 -8.73 25.73 -2.75
CA PHE A 287 -8.60 24.31 -3.04
C PHE A 287 -8.00 23.56 -1.84
N LEU A 288 -8.71 22.54 -1.38
CA LEU A 288 -8.25 21.66 -0.31
C LEU A 288 -7.68 20.37 -0.90
N VAL A 289 -6.43 20.06 -0.55
CA VAL A 289 -5.79 18.76 -0.82
C VAL A 289 -5.44 18.13 0.50
N THR A 290 -5.92 16.94 0.75
CA THR A 290 -5.58 16.23 1.98
C THR A 290 -5.01 14.85 1.69
N ALA A 291 -4.32 14.27 2.66
CA ALA A 291 -3.97 12.86 2.64
C ALA A 291 -4.45 12.19 3.90
N VAL A 292 -5.03 11.00 3.73
CA VAL A 292 -5.28 10.08 4.83
C VAL A 292 -3.96 9.42 5.15
N SER A 293 -3.42 9.66 6.35
CA SER A 293 -2.27 8.88 6.78
C SER A 293 -2.74 7.44 6.98
N SER A 294 -1.97 6.49 6.47
CA SER A 294 -2.18 5.05 6.66
C SER A 294 -2.12 4.57 8.13
N SER A 295 -2.15 5.48 9.10
CA SER A 295 -2.11 5.20 10.53
C SER A 295 -3.50 5.24 11.21
N PHE A 296 -4.58 5.72 10.59
CA PHE A 296 -5.90 5.77 11.26
C PHE A 296 -7.09 5.65 10.26
N SER A 297 -8.13 4.95 10.71
CA SER A 297 -9.51 4.69 10.20
C SER A 297 -9.98 5.25 8.83
N ALA A 298 -10.92 4.54 8.21
CA ALA A 298 -11.56 4.93 6.96
C ALA A 298 -12.30 6.28 7.13
N VAL A 299 -11.73 7.36 6.59
CA VAL A 299 -12.37 8.69 6.61
C VAL A 299 -13.70 8.70 5.85
N THR A 300 -13.87 7.78 4.90
CA THR A 300 -15.07 7.69 4.06
C THR A 300 -16.34 7.30 4.81
N THR A 301 -16.22 6.73 6.01
CA THR A 301 -17.37 6.31 6.82
C THR A 301 -17.72 7.29 7.93
N ALA A 302 -16.93 8.35 8.13
CA ALA A 302 -17.19 9.33 9.17
C ALA A 302 -18.33 10.28 8.74
N HIS A 303 -19.31 10.46 9.63
CA HIS A 303 -20.42 11.38 9.41
C HIS A 303 -19.92 12.82 9.19
N GLY A 304 -20.57 13.56 8.28
CA GLY A 304 -20.28 14.98 8.04
C GLY A 304 -19.09 15.28 7.14
N VAL A 305 -18.20 14.32 6.83
CA VAL A 305 -17.00 14.57 6.00
C VAL A 305 -17.33 15.10 4.59
N PHE A 306 -18.46 14.65 4.04
CA PHE A 306 -18.98 15.04 2.74
C PHE A 306 -20.33 15.79 2.83
N CYS A 307 -20.68 16.31 4.01
CA CYS A 307 -21.92 17.08 4.20
C CYS A 307 -21.58 18.44 4.80
N ASP A 308 -22.02 19.53 4.16
CA ASP A 308 -22.21 20.82 4.83
C ASP A 308 -23.70 20.99 5.13
N ASP A 309 -24.03 21.39 6.37
CA ASP A 309 -25.41 21.55 6.85
C ASP A 309 -26.22 22.63 6.09
N GLU A 310 -25.55 23.52 5.36
CA GLU A 310 -26.23 24.64 4.69
C GLU A 310 -26.63 24.36 3.23
N VAL A 311 -25.81 23.69 2.41
CA VAL A 311 -26.14 23.46 0.98
C VAL A 311 -25.33 22.27 0.43
N ARG A 312 -26.03 21.19 0.05
CA ARG A 312 -25.57 19.96 -0.66
C ARG A 312 -24.98 18.85 0.23
N VAL A 313 -25.76 17.76 0.31
CA VAL A 313 -25.25 16.42 0.57
C VAL A 313 -24.51 15.97 -0.69
N PHE A 314 -23.19 15.76 -0.62
CA PHE A 314 -22.49 15.11 -1.72
C PHE A 314 -23.01 13.66 -1.84
N ARG A 315 -23.44 13.27 -3.05
CA ARG A 315 -23.87 11.88 -3.30
C ARG A 315 -22.65 10.95 -3.27
N SER A 316 -22.86 9.64 -3.09
CA SER A 316 -21.78 8.62 -3.09
C SER A 316 -20.85 8.71 -4.31
N ASP A 317 -21.38 9.18 -5.44
CA ASP A 317 -20.62 9.34 -6.69
C ASP A 317 -19.67 10.55 -6.65
N GLU A 318 -20.00 11.61 -5.93
CA GLU A 318 -19.12 12.78 -5.78
C GLU A 318 -18.03 12.54 -4.72
N ALA A 319 -18.32 11.78 -3.67
CA ALA A 319 -17.29 11.30 -2.73
C ALA A 319 -16.22 10.44 -3.44
N ARG A 320 -16.62 9.69 -4.48
CA ARG A 320 -15.71 8.98 -5.39
C ARG A 320 -14.90 9.91 -6.29
N ILE A 321 -15.48 11.03 -6.72
CA ILE A 321 -14.78 12.05 -7.53
C ILE A 321 -13.68 12.75 -6.72
N CYS A 322 -13.93 13.02 -5.43
CA CYS A 322 -12.93 13.65 -4.55
C CYS A 322 -11.81 12.70 -4.10
N GLN A 323 -12.03 11.38 -4.21
CA GLN A 323 -11.08 10.36 -3.77
C GLN A 323 -10.04 10.06 -4.84
N HIS A 324 -8.77 10.21 -4.50
CA HIS A 324 -7.68 9.77 -5.35
C HIS A 324 -6.90 8.66 -4.65
N HIS A 325 -6.98 7.45 -5.19
CA HIS A 325 -6.24 6.30 -4.67
C HIS A 325 -4.83 6.27 -5.25
N VAL A 326 -3.82 6.45 -4.39
CA VAL A 326 -2.40 6.37 -4.74
C VAL A 326 -1.97 4.91 -4.75
N VAL A 327 -1.44 4.48 -5.89
CA VAL A 327 -1.00 3.10 -6.13
C VAL A 327 0.52 2.97 -5.93
N PRO A 328 1.03 1.76 -5.65
CA PRO A 328 2.47 1.49 -5.64
C PRO A 328 3.12 1.76 -7.00
N LEU A 329 4.44 1.96 -7.02
CA LEU A 329 5.21 2.20 -8.24
C LEU A 329 5.19 0.98 -9.14
N THR A 330 5.04 1.21 -10.44
CA THR A 330 5.31 0.22 -11.47
C THR A 330 6.82 -0.03 -11.59
N LEU A 331 7.22 -1.14 -12.22
CA LEU A 331 8.62 -1.45 -12.47
C LEU A 331 9.33 -0.34 -13.26
N ASN A 332 8.65 0.27 -14.24
CA ASN A 332 9.20 1.38 -15.02
C ASN A 332 9.41 2.62 -14.16
N GLU A 333 8.47 2.96 -13.29
CA GLU A 333 8.61 4.08 -12.36
C GLU A 333 9.71 3.83 -11.32
N LEU A 334 9.92 2.58 -10.91
CA LEU A 334 11.04 2.22 -10.03
C LEU A 334 12.40 2.34 -10.74
N LYS A 335 12.48 2.03 -12.04
CA LYS A 335 13.69 2.30 -12.85
C LYS A 335 13.98 3.79 -12.95
N VAL A 336 12.94 4.60 -13.08
CA VAL A 336 13.07 6.05 -13.02
C VAL A 336 13.61 6.42 -11.64
N LEU A 337 13.00 5.96 -10.54
CA LEU A 337 13.47 6.17 -9.15
C LEU A 337 14.96 5.86 -8.94
N ARG A 338 15.46 4.76 -9.50
CA ARG A 338 16.88 4.42 -9.50
C ARG A 338 17.76 5.52 -10.11
N ASP A 339 17.32 6.13 -11.21
CA ASP A 339 18.12 7.16 -11.88
C ASP A 339 18.22 8.44 -11.03
N ILE A 340 17.21 8.74 -10.18
CA ILE A 340 17.36 9.72 -9.10
C ILE A 340 18.39 9.26 -8.07
N TRP A 341 18.36 8.00 -7.65
CA TRP A 341 19.31 7.53 -6.65
C TRP A 341 20.77 7.67 -7.10
N ARG A 342 21.03 7.50 -8.40
CA ARG A 342 22.34 7.73 -9.02
C ARG A 342 22.74 9.20 -9.04
N SER A 343 21.79 10.13 -9.05
CA SER A 343 22.06 11.57 -9.10
C SER A 343 22.20 12.24 -7.73
N ARG A 344 22.06 11.47 -6.64
CA ARG A 344 22.21 11.94 -5.25
C ARG A 344 23.67 12.24 -4.90
N PRO A 345 23.94 13.04 -3.84
CA PRO A 345 25.30 13.33 -3.40
C PRO A 345 26.03 12.09 -2.87
N SER A 346 25.27 11.13 -2.31
CA SER A 346 25.71 9.75 -2.10
C SER A 346 24.94 8.86 -3.06
N PRO A 347 25.50 8.53 -4.25
CA PRO A 347 24.82 7.73 -5.24
C PRO A 347 24.58 6.31 -4.76
N ALA A 348 23.39 5.76 -5.03
CA ALA A 348 23.16 4.31 -4.95
C ALA A 348 23.16 3.73 -6.37
N GLU A 349 24.22 2.99 -6.70
CA GLU A 349 24.29 2.25 -7.96
C GLU A 349 23.58 0.92 -7.84
N VAL A 350 22.57 0.72 -8.69
CA VAL A 350 21.73 -0.47 -8.72
C VAL A 350 21.55 -0.87 -10.19
N ASP A 351 21.64 -2.17 -10.50
CA ASP A 351 21.41 -2.70 -11.85
C ASP A 351 19.92 -3.02 -12.11
N ASP A 352 19.57 -3.35 -13.36
CA ASP A 352 18.18 -3.66 -13.73
C ASP A 352 17.63 -4.93 -13.05
N ALA A 353 18.48 -5.93 -12.83
CA ALA A 353 18.08 -7.19 -12.21
C ALA A 353 17.69 -6.96 -10.74
N THR A 354 18.51 -6.22 -10.00
CA THR A 354 18.27 -5.84 -8.62
C THR A 354 17.03 -4.95 -8.49
N ILE A 355 16.76 -4.07 -9.46
CA ILE A 355 15.52 -3.27 -9.48
C ILE A 355 14.28 -4.15 -9.69
N ALA A 356 14.34 -5.13 -10.58
CA ALA A 356 13.23 -6.06 -10.79
C ALA A 356 12.95 -6.88 -9.52
N GLU A 357 13.99 -7.40 -8.89
CA GLU A 357 13.86 -8.13 -7.62
C GLU A 357 13.32 -7.21 -6.51
N LEU A 358 13.85 -5.99 -6.38
CA LEU A 358 13.37 -5.00 -5.41
C LEU A 358 11.88 -4.69 -5.61
N HIS A 359 11.42 -4.56 -6.86
CA HIS A 359 10.01 -4.33 -7.19
C HIS A 359 9.13 -5.49 -6.69
N GLU A 360 9.53 -6.72 -6.99
CA GLU A 360 8.83 -7.93 -6.56
C GLU A 360 8.78 -8.02 -5.02
N MET A 361 9.89 -7.72 -4.35
CA MET A 361 10.01 -7.81 -2.90
C MET A 361 9.20 -6.76 -2.15
N THR A 362 9.18 -5.54 -2.65
CA THR A 362 8.55 -4.39 -1.98
C THR A 362 7.12 -4.15 -2.46
N GLY A 363 6.69 -4.81 -3.55
CA GLY A 363 5.45 -4.49 -4.24
C GLY A 363 5.45 -3.08 -4.84
N GLY A 364 6.63 -2.50 -5.09
CA GLY A 364 6.77 -1.12 -5.58
C GLY A 364 6.45 -0.04 -4.55
N ILE A 365 6.47 -0.34 -3.24
CA ILE A 365 6.24 0.67 -2.20
C ILE A 365 7.48 1.59 -2.08
N PRO A 366 7.38 2.90 -2.40
CA PRO A 366 8.49 3.85 -2.38
C PRO A 366 9.27 3.86 -1.08
N ARG A 367 8.59 3.92 0.08
CA ARG A 367 9.27 3.96 1.38
C ARG A 367 10.19 2.76 1.61
N LEU A 368 9.80 1.58 1.16
CA LEU A 368 10.62 0.38 1.30
C LEU A 368 11.79 0.38 0.32
N CYS A 369 11.56 0.89 -0.89
CA CYS A 369 12.61 1.09 -1.89
C CYS A 369 13.67 2.08 -1.38
N GLU A 370 13.27 3.13 -0.67
CA GLU A 370 14.19 4.09 -0.05
C GLU A 370 15.03 3.47 1.07
N TYR A 371 14.48 2.57 1.90
CA TYR A 371 15.29 1.83 2.87
C TYR A 371 16.43 1.04 2.21
N PHE A 372 16.17 0.46 1.03
CA PHE A 372 17.23 -0.19 0.25
C PHE A 372 18.24 0.82 -0.30
N ALA A 373 17.77 1.93 -0.87
CA ALA A 373 18.64 2.97 -1.42
C ALA A 373 19.55 3.59 -0.35
N GLU A 374 19.03 3.86 0.85
CA GLU A 374 19.81 4.35 1.99
C GLU A 374 20.88 3.36 2.43
N ALA A 375 20.54 2.07 2.48
CA ALA A 375 21.50 1.02 2.79
C ALA A 375 22.61 0.93 1.74
N ARG A 376 22.27 1.05 0.44
CA ARG A 376 23.26 1.09 -0.65
C ARG A 376 24.13 2.34 -0.65
N ALA A 377 23.55 3.50 -0.33
CA ALA A 377 24.28 4.76 -0.22
C ALA A 377 25.29 4.75 0.94
N THR A 378 25.01 3.99 2.00
CA THR A 378 25.90 3.85 3.16
C THR A 378 26.91 2.71 2.96
N ASN A 379 26.48 1.63 2.32
CA ASN A 379 27.31 0.47 2.00
C ASN A 379 27.05 0.06 0.54
N PRO A 380 27.94 0.44 -0.41
CA PRO A 380 27.79 0.09 -1.81
C PRO A 380 27.75 -1.41 -2.09
N ALA A 381 28.19 -2.27 -1.15
CA ALA A 381 28.11 -3.73 -1.25
C ALA A 381 26.83 -4.33 -0.64
N ALA A 382 25.86 -3.51 -0.20
CA ALA A 382 24.64 -3.98 0.46
C ALA A 382 23.80 -4.89 -0.45
N ASP A 383 23.71 -6.16 -0.12
CA ASP A 383 22.92 -7.11 -0.90
C ASP A 383 21.41 -6.80 -0.84
N ILE A 384 20.66 -7.25 -1.85
CA ILE A 384 19.18 -7.25 -1.84
C ILE A 384 18.64 -8.04 -0.63
N ASN A 385 19.41 -9.02 -0.14
CA ASN A 385 19.15 -9.76 1.10
C ASN A 385 19.81 -9.15 2.36
N GLY A 386 20.21 -7.89 2.29
CA GLY A 386 20.90 -7.18 3.37
C GLY A 386 20.02 -6.71 4.54
N THR A 387 20.64 -5.96 5.45
CA THR A 387 20.04 -5.53 6.72
C THR A 387 18.86 -4.57 6.59
N TRP A 388 18.71 -3.87 5.47
CA TRP A 388 17.59 -2.98 5.18
C TRP A 388 16.22 -3.68 5.27
N GLN A 389 16.16 -4.98 5.01
CA GLN A 389 14.95 -5.78 5.16
C GLN A 389 14.41 -5.70 6.60
N GLN A 390 15.28 -5.56 7.61
CA GLN A 390 14.84 -5.38 9.01
C GLN A 390 14.07 -4.08 9.20
N SER A 391 14.43 -3.00 8.49
CA SER A 391 13.67 -1.75 8.48
C SER A 391 12.28 -1.94 7.85
N CYS A 392 12.17 -2.73 6.78
CA CYS A 392 10.88 -3.09 6.17
C CYS A 392 10.01 -3.92 7.12
N LEU A 393 10.61 -4.91 7.79
CA LEU A 393 9.91 -5.75 8.77
C LEU A 393 9.44 -4.92 9.97
N HIS A 394 10.29 -4.05 10.48
CA HIS A 394 9.93 -3.12 11.56
C HIS A 394 8.77 -2.21 11.14
N PHE A 395 8.83 -1.62 9.94
CA PHE A 395 7.76 -0.78 9.39
C PHE A 395 6.39 -1.48 9.40
N TYR A 396 6.32 -2.73 8.94
CA TYR A 396 5.05 -3.47 8.94
C TYR A 396 4.65 -4.02 10.30
N ARG A 397 5.61 -4.38 11.15
CA ARG A 397 5.32 -4.84 12.51
C ARG A 397 4.67 -3.74 13.35
N GLU A 398 5.18 -2.52 13.29
CA GLU A 398 4.57 -1.37 14.00
C GLU A 398 3.14 -1.09 13.52
N ARG A 399 2.86 -1.30 12.23
CA ARG A 399 1.51 -1.18 11.67
C ARG A 399 0.56 -2.26 12.19
N LEU A 400 1.02 -3.50 12.28
CA LEU A 400 0.24 -4.60 12.88
C LEU A 400 -0.10 -4.29 14.35
N PHE A 401 0.88 -3.81 15.13
CA PHE A 401 0.63 -3.39 16.53
C PHE A 401 -0.30 -2.17 16.63
N SER A 402 -0.20 -1.21 15.70
CA SER A 402 -1.13 -0.09 15.64
C SER A 402 -2.55 -0.55 15.35
N LEU A 403 -2.72 -1.42 14.36
CA LEU A 403 -4.00 -1.99 13.96
C LEU A 403 -4.63 -2.83 15.09
N GLN A 404 -3.83 -3.65 15.78
CA GLN A 404 -4.27 -4.39 16.96
C GLN A 404 -4.79 -3.44 18.05
N ARG A 405 -4.05 -2.39 18.40
CA ARG A 405 -4.46 -1.40 19.42
C ARG A 405 -5.76 -0.67 19.07
N GLN A 406 -6.02 -0.46 17.79
CA GLN A 406 -7.24 0.19 17.30
C GLN A 406 -8.43 -0.77 17.36
N THR A 407 -8.26 -1.98 16.82
CA THR A 407 -9.31 -3.00 16.74
C THR A 407 -9.68 -3.59 18.09
N TYR A 408 -8.74 -3.68 19.04
CA TYR A 408 -8.97 -4.28 20.37
C TYR A 408 -9.87 -3.43 21.30
N ARG A 409 -10.23 -2.22 20.88
CA ARG A 409 -11.23 -1.40 21.59
C ARG A 409 -12.64 -1.99 21.49
N ASP A 410 -12.91 -2.76 20.45
CA ASP A 410 -14.18 -3.44 20.21
C ASP A 410 -13.95 -4.97 20.13
N PRO A 411 -14.57 -5.77 21.02
CA PRO A 411 -14.43 -7.22 21.03
C PRO A 411 -14.75 -7.91 19.69
N GLU A 412 -15.74 -7.41 18.95
CA GLU A 412 -16.16 -7.99 17.65
C GLU A 412 -15.10 -7.73 16.59
N CYS A 413 -14.65 -6.48 16.47
CA CYS A 413 -13.54 -6.10 15.59
C CYS A 413 -12.25 -6.84 15.93
N ALA A 414 -11.98 -7.08 17.21
CA ALA A 414 -10.83 -7.84 17.67
C ALA A 414 -10.90 -9.32 17.24
N SER A 415 -12.09 -9.94 17.27
CA SER A 415 -12.28 -11.32 16.78
C SER A 415 -12.04 -11.40 15.27
N TRP A 416 -12.62 -10.49 14.49
CA TRP A 416 -12.40 -10.43 13.04
C TRP A 416 -10.93 -10.22 12.68
N PHE A 417 -10.25 -9.29 13.34
CA PHE A 417 -8.82 -9.06 13.13
C PHE A 417 -7.99 -10.34 13.37
N ARG A 418 -8.29 -11.10 14.44
CA ARG A 418 -7.59 -12.36 14.72
C ARG A 418 -7.89 -13.43 13.67
N GLY A 419 -9.14 -13.55 13.22
CA GLY A 419 -9.52 -14.46 12.15
C GLY A 419 -8.85 -14.13 10.81
N ASP A 420 -8.79 -12.85 10.46
CA ASP A 420 -8.11 -12.34 9.28
C ASP A 420 -6.61 -12.63 9.34
N LEU A 421 -5.97 -12.29 10.46
CA LEU A 421 -4.54 -12.55 10.66
C LEU A 421 -4.22 -14.06 10.65
N ALA A 422 -5.09 -14.90 11.21
CA ALA A 422 -4.96 -16.35 11.11
C ALA A 422 -4.96 -16.82 9.65
N SER A 423 -5.86 -16.28 8.83
CA SER A 423 -5.95 -16.59 7.40
C SER A 423 -4.67 -16.20 6.64
N VAL A 424 -4.09 -15.04 6.97
CA VAL A 424 -2.80 -14.57 6.42
C VAL A 424 -1.65 -15.53 6.80
N LEU A 425 -1.58 -15.94 8.06
CA LEU A 425 -0.53 -16.82 8.58
C LEU A 425 -0.60 -18.24 8.01
N LEU A 426 -1.81 -18.78 7.87
CA LEU A 426 -2.06 -20.10 7.30
C LEU A 426 -1.72 -20.16 5.81
N ARG A 427 -1.65 -19.00 5.13
CA ARG A 427 -1.37 -18.86 3.69
C ARG A 427 -2.31 -19.72 2.83
N ASN A 428 -3.47 -20.08 3.37
CA ASN A 428 -4.44 -20.97 2.78
C ASN A 428 -5.67 -20.15 2.44
N ALA A 429 -5.95 -19.96 1.14
CA ALA A 429 -7.09 -19.16 0.71
C ALA A 429 -8.43 -19.90 0.84
N LYS A 430 -8.54 -21.06 1.52
CA LYS A 430 -9.82 -21.79 1.72
C LYS A 430 -10.98 -20.91 2.16
N GLU A 431 -10.68 -19.87 2.93
CA GLU A 431 -11.60 -18.75 3.15
C GLU A 431 -10.80 -17.48 2.91
N PRO A 432 -10.78 -16.97 1.67
CA PRO A 432 -10.14 -15.68 1.44
C PRO A 432 -10.93 -14.65 2.26
N ILE A 433 -10.25 -13.69 2.88
CA ILE A 433 -10.92 -12.66 3.69
C ILE A 433 -11.85 -11.88 2.74
N PRO A 434 -13.18 -12.03 2.85
CA PRO A 434 -14.09 -11.37 1.92
C PRO A 434 -14.05 -9.87 2.18
N PHE A 435 -13.88 -9.08 1.13
CA PHE A 435 -13.92 -7.63 1.23
C PHE A 435 -15.36 -7.14 1.46
N ASN A 436 -15.88 -7.30 2.67
CA ASN A 436 -17.20 -6.79 3.07
C ASN A 436 -17.34 -6.53 4.58
N THR A 437 -16.32 -6.82 5.38
CA THR A 437 -16.32 -6.60 6.84
C THR A 437 -15.67 -5.27 7.22
N HIS A 438 -15.98 -4.76 8.42
CA HIS A 438 -15.32 -3.58 8.97
C HIS A 438 -13.80 -3.78 9.10
N SER A 439 -13.35 -4.98 9.53
CA SER A 439 -11.93 -5.33 9.63
C SER A 439 -11.19 -5.21 8.29
N SER A 440 -11.85 -5.58 7.19
CA SER A 440 -11.28 -5.48 5.84
C SER A 440 -10.91 -4.05 5.45
N TYR A 441 -11.70 -3.05 5.87
CA TYR A 441 -11.37 -1.64 5.67
C TYR A 441 -10.14 -1.25 6.48
N GLU A 442 -10.04 -1.70 7.73
CA GLU A 442 -8.89 -1.39 8.59
C GLU A 442 -7.58 -1.98 8.05
N TRP A 443 -7.58 -3.19 7.48
CA TRP A 443 -6.41 -3.77 6.79
C TRP A 443 -5.94 -2.95 5.58
N LEU A 444 -6.89 -2.44 4.77
CA LEU A 444 -6.60 -1.56 3.64
C LEU A 444 -6.07 -0.20 4.11
N ASN A 445 -6.70 0.39 5.12
CA ASN A 445 -6.32 1.70 5.66
C ASN A 445 -4.94 1.66 6.32
N ALA A 446 -4.65 0.58 7.05
CA ALA A 446 -3.33 0.33 7.63
C ALA A 446 -2.26 0.10 6.56
N GLY A 447 -2.65 -0.12 5.30
CA GLY A 447 -1.75 -0.35 4.19
C GLY A 447 -1.01 -1.68 4.30
N LEU A 448 -1.68 -2.69 4.84
CA LEU A 448 -1.17 -4.05 5.01
C LEU A 448 -1.69 -4.98 3.91
N MET A 449 -2.90 -4.74 3.42
CA MET A 449 -3.53 -5.54 2.38
C MET A 449 -3.95 -4.67 1.19
N MET A 450 -4.16 -5.31 0.04
CA MET A 450 -4.79 -4.74 -1.13
C MET A 450 -5.84 -5.71 -1.67
N ARG A 451 -6.75 -5.21 -2.52
CA ARG A 451 -7.69 -6.09 -3.21
C ARG A 451 -7.04 -6.65 -4.47
N ASP A 452 -7.13 -7.96 -4.66
CA ASP A 452 -6.80 -8.59 -5.93
C ASP A 452 -7.94 -8.42 -6.95
N ALA A 453 -7.74 -8.92 -8.17
CA ALA A 453 -8.73 -8.86 -9.25
C ALA A 453 -10.03 -9.62 -8.94
N THR A 454 -10.00 -10.53 -7.96
CA THR A 454 -11.16 -11.31 -7.51
C THR A 454 -11.89 -10.67 -6.33
N GLY A 455 -11.39 -9.53 -5.83
CA GLY A 455 -11.97 -8.79 -4.71
C GLY A 455 -11.55 -9.31 -3.34
N HIS A 456 -10.58 -10.24 -3.26
CA HIS A 456 -10.05 -10.75 -2.01
C HIS A 456 -8.90 -9.87 -1.49
N LEU A 457 -8.72 -9.85 -0.17
CA LEU A 457 -7.59 -9.18 0.45
C LEU A 457 -6.33 -10.04 0.36
N VAL A 458 -5.27 -9.46 -0.22
CA VAL A 458 -3.93 -10.07 -0.31
C VAL A 458 -2.88 -9.12 0.28
N PRO A 459 -1.81 -9.64 0.91
CA PRO A 459 -0.70 -8.82 1.36
C PRO A 459 -0.08 -8.03 0.20
N ILE A 460 0.19 -6.75 0.41
CA ILE A 460 0.77 -5.87 -0.62
C ILE A 460 2.15 -6.34 -1.07
N ASN A 461 2.92 -6.94 -0.16
CA ASN A 461 4.22 -7.51 -0.45
C ASN A 461 4.62 -8.59 0.57
N ARG A 462 5.75 -9.25 0.31
CA ARG A 462 6.22 -10.39 1.10
C ARG A 462 6.59 -10.03 2.55
N PHE A 463 6.99 -8.80 2.82
CA PHE A 463 7.42 -8.39 4.17
C PHE A 463 6.27 -8.42 5.18
N ILE A 464 5.03 -8.21 4.74
CA ILE A 464 3.85 -8.29 5.59
C ILE A 464 3.66 -9.71 6.14
N ASN A 465 3.88 -10.74 5.32
CA ASN A 465 3.77 -12.13 5.77
C ASN A 465 4.80 -12.46 6.86
N VAL A 466 6.05 -12.00 6.67
CA VAL A 466 7.13 -12.21 7.65
C VAL A 466 6.87 -11.38 8.92
N ALA A 467 6.41 -10.14 8.78
CA ALA A 467 6.05 -9.30 9.92
C ALA A 467 4.86 -9.87 10.72
N ALA A 468 3.85 -10.42 10.03
CA ALA A 468 2.73 -11.13 10.64
C ALA A 468 3.19 -12.36 11.41
N GLU A 469 4.13 -13.14 10.86
CA GLU A 469 4.71 -14.30 11.54
C GLU A 469 5.49 -13.88 12.79
N LEU A 470 6.34 -12.84 12.72
CA LEU A 470 7.04 -12.31 13.88
C LEU A 470 6.09 -11.78 14.95
N PHE A 471 5.04 -11.06 14.55
CA PHE A 471 3.99 -10.58 15.44
C PHE A 471 3.28 -11.75 16.14
N PHE A 472 2.90 -12.78 15.37
CA PHE A 472 2.27 -13.98 15.92
C PHE A 472 3.18 -14.71 16.90
N GLN A 473 4.48 -14.86 16.61
CA GLN A 473 5.39 -15.56 17.53
C GLN A 473 5.51 -14.85 18.89
N GLN A 474 5.42 -13.52 18.94
CA GLN A 474 5.46 -12.76 20.19
C GLN A 474 4.20 -12.96 21.04
N GLU A 475 3.04 -13.12 20.39
CA GLU A 475 1.73 -13.25 21.05
C GLU A 475 1.17 -14.68 20.98
N LYS A 476 1.98 -15.68 20.58
CA LYS A 476 1.54 -17.01 20.09
C LYS A 476 0.49 -17.64 21.00
N GLN A 477 0.82 -17.76 22.28
CA GLN A 477 -0.02 -18.44 23.28
C GLN A 477 -1.35 -17.71 23.50
N SER A 478 -1.29 -16.39 23.75
CA SER A 478 -2.47 -15.54 23.95
C SER A 478 -3.37 -15.53 22.70
N PHE A 479 -2.76 -15.37 21.52
CA PHE A 479 -3.46 -15.33 20.25
C PHE A 479 -4.18 -16.64 19.92
N LEU A 480 -3.49 -17.78 20.06
CA LEU A 480 -4.08 -19.10 19.84
C LEU A 480 -5.21 -19.37 20.84
N ARG A 481 -5.03 -19.03 22.11
CA ARG A 481 -6.07 -19.18 23.14
C ARG A 481 -7.33 -18.37 22.79
N MET A 482 -7.16 -17.11 22.42
CA MET A 482 -8.29 -16.25 22.06
C MET A 482 -9.05 -16.77 20.83
N LEU A 483 -8.35 -17.30 19.83
CA LEU A 483 -8.99 -17.95 18.68
C LEU A 483 -9.66 -19.27 19.06
N TYR A 484 -9.05 -20.06 19.95
CA TYR A 484 -9.53 -21.38 20.37
C TYR A 484 -10.82 -21.29 21.18
N LEU A 485 -10.94 -20.28 22.05
CA LEU A 485 -12.12 -20.05 22.88
C LEU A 485 -13.33 -19.52 22.08
N ASP A 486 -13.10 -18.86 20.95
CA ASP A 486 -14.17 -18.42 20.05
C ASP A 486 -14.61 -19.60 19.17
N ARG A 487 -15.89 -20.01 19.31
CA ARG A 487 -16.46 -21.14 18.58
C ARG A 487 -16.31 -20.99 17.06
N ALA A 488 -16.42 -19.78 16.52
CA ALA A 488 -16.34 -19.53 15.08
C ALA A 488 -14.93 -19.71 14.52
N THR A 489 -13.91 -19.46 15.35
CA THR A 489 -12.49 -19.49 14.94
C THR A 489 -11.66 -20.58 15.61
N SER A 490 -12.27 -21.40 16.47
CA SER A 490 -11.60 -22.47 17.23
C SER A 490 -10.81 -23.43 16.36
N TRP A 491 -11.29 -23.69 15.14
CA TRP A 491 -10.61 -24.51 14.16
C TRP A 491 -9.37 -23.84 13.57
N ARG A 492 -9.40 -22.52 13.34
CA ARG A 492 -8.26 -21.76 12.85
C ARG A 492 -7.13 -21.78 13.86
N ALA A 493 -7.45 -21.76 15.16
CA ALA A 493 -6.46 -21.96 16.21
C ALA A 493 -5.77 -23.33 16.07
N LEU A 494 -6.54 -24.39 15.83
CA LEU A 494 -5.99 -25.74 15.65
C LEU A 494 -5.12 -25.83 14.38
N GLU A 495 -5.57 -25.30 13.25
CA GLU A 495 -4.80 -25.25 12.01
C GLU A 495 -3.48 -24.51 12.20
N LEU A 496 -3.52 -23.34 12.85
CA LEU A 496 -2.34 -22.53 13.13
C LEU A 496 -1.38 -23.25 14.06
N PHE A 497 -1.89 -23.88 15.12
CA PHE A 497 -1.09 -24.67 16.04
C PHE A 497 -0.34 -25.79 15.31
N VAL A 498 -1.03 -26.56 14.48
CA VAL A 498 -0.43 -27.64 13.69
C VAL A 498 0.58 -27.09 12.69
N GLN A 499 0.19 -26.12 11.87
CA GLN A 499 1.08 -25.55 10.86
C GLN A 499 2.33 -24.93 11.47
N THR A 500 2.23 -24.23 12.60
CA THR A 500 3.39 -23.61 13.25
C THR A 500 4.41 -24.66 13.70
N ASN A 501 3.93 -25.76 14.30
CA ASN A 501 4.78 -26.88 14.71
C ASN A 501 5.38 -27.63 13.51
N LEU A 502 4.62 -27.76 12.41
CA LEU A 502 5.17 -28.35 11.18
C LEU A 502 6.28 -27.47 10.59
N ARG A 503 6.11 -26.14 10.58
CA ARG A 503 7.08 -25.17 10.04
C ARG A 503 8.38 -25.11 10.85
N SER A 504 8.33 -25.26 12.17
CA SER A 504 9.54 -25.24 13.00
C SER A 504 10.49 -26.42 12.74
N GLY A 505 9.99 -27.52 12.17
CA GLY A 505 10.74 -28.76 12.00
C GLY A 505 11.00 -29.46 13.34
N GLY A 506 11.68 -30.62 13.29
CA GLY A 506 12.03 -31.38 14.51
C GLY A 506 10.85 -31.94 15.30
N PHE A 507 9.69 -32.10 14.68
CA PHE A 507 8.48 -32.64 15.33
C PHE A 507 8.41 -34.17 15.27
N VAL A 508 7.56 -34.73 16.14
CA VAL A 508 7.18 -36.14 16.12
C VAL A 508 5.67 -36.24 15.96
N LEU A 509 5.19 -36.79 14.86
CA LEU A 509 3.77 -37.07 14.68
C LEU A 509 3.46 -38.44 15.30
N THR A 510 2.68 -38.44 16.37
CA THR A 510 2.19 -39.65 17.03
C THR A 510 0.68 -39.79 16.84
N GLY A 511 0.18 -41.02 16.87
CA GLY A 511 -1.25 -41.23 16.67
C GLY A 511 -1.63 -42.70 16.67
N THR A 512 -2.89 -42.93 16.31
CA THR A 512 -3.48 -44.26 16.26
C THR A 512 -4.08 -44.53 14.88
N THR A 513 -4.37 -45.78 14.55
CA THR A 513 -5.30 -46.10 13.46
C THR A 513 -6.71 -45.63 13.82
N LEU A 514 -7.63 -45.65 12.85
CA LEU A 514 -9.06 -45.43 13.12
C LEU A 514 -9.64 -46.48 14.10
N ARG A 515 -8.98 -47.64 14.25
CA ARG A 515 -9.28 -48.71 15.23
C ARG A 515 -8.75 -48.46 16.63
N GLY A 516 -7.91 -47.44 16.80
CA GLY A 516 -7.25 -47.15 18.09
C GLY A 516 -5.93 -47.89 18.30
N GLU A 517 -5.40 -48.59 17.29
CA GLU A 517 -4.09 -49.25 17.39
C GLU A 517 -2.98 -48.21 17.26
N VAL A 518 -1.95 -48.30 18.11
CA VAL A 518 -0.82 -47.35 18.09
C VAL A 518 -0.02 -47.53 16.80
N ARG A 519 0.21 -46.42 16.07
CA ARG A 519 1.08 -46.41 14.88
C ARG A 519 2.50 -45.99 15.28
N PRO A 520 3.53 -46.44 14.54
CA PRO A 520 4.89 -45.94 14.72
C PRO A 520 4.96 -44.42 14.56
N PRO A 521 5.75 -43.71 15.38
CA PRO A 521 5.91 -42.26 15.28
C PRO A 521 6.60 -41.86 13.97
N LEU A 522 6.14 -40.76 13.37
CA LEU A 522 6.79 -40.13 12.22
C LEU A 522 7.66 -38.97 12.73
N GLU A 523 8.94 -39.25 12.95
CA GLU A 523 9.92 -38.30 13.48
C GLU A 523 10.66 -37.57 12.34
N SER A 524 10.54 -36.24 12.32
CA SER A 524 11.29 -35.37 11.42
C SER A 524 12.66 -35.04 12.02
N ILE A 525 13.71 -35.17 11.22
CA ILE A 525 15.09 -34.85 11.59
C ILE A 525 15.60 -33.54 10.96
N SER A 526 14.75 -32.83 10.22
CA SER A 526 15.17 -31.70 9.37
C SER A 526 14.43 -30.42 9.72
N ARG A 527 15.11 -29.29 9.50
CA ARG A 527 14.45 -27.98 9.35
C ARG A 527 13.61 -28.00 8.09
N MET A 528 12.46 -27.32 8.11
CA MET A 528 11.57 -27.27 6.96
C MET A 528 11.87 -26.11 6.03
N ASN A 529 11.98 -26.39 4.75
CA ASN A 529 11.82 -25.42 3.69
C ASN A 529 10.32 -25.29 3.37
N VAL A 530 9.74 -24.11 3.60
CA VAL A 530 8.29 -23.89 3.42
C VAL A 530 8.02 -23.34 2.03
N VAL A 531 7.19 -24.03 1.26
CA VAL A 531 6.83 -23.70 -0.12
C VAL A 531 5.32 -23.53 -0.21
N THR A 532 4.87 -22.35 -0.63
CA THR A 532 3.45 -22.15 -0.96
C THR A 532 3.23 -22.52 -2.42
N VAL A 533 2.28 -23.41 -2.69
CA VAL A 533 1.90 -23.82 -4.05
C VAL A 533 0.62 -23.09 -4.48
N ASP A 534 0.61 -22.53 -5.68
CA ASP A 534 -0.51 -21.73 -6.21
C ASP A 534 -1.33 -22.51 -7.26
N GLU A 535 -2.40 -21.92 -7.80
CA GLU A 535 -3.27 -22.59 -8.78
C GLU A 535 -2.53 -23.05 -10.04
N SER A 536 -1.39 -22.44 -10.40
CA SER A 536 -0.62 -22.88 -11.57
C SER A 536 0.03 -24.25 -11.35
N PHE A 537 0.33 -24.62 -10.10
CA PHE A 537 0.76 -25.98 -9.76
C PHE A 537 -0.33 -27.01 -10.06
N ALA A 538 -1.59 -26.73 -9.72
CA ALA A 538 -2.70 -27.61 -10.04
C ALA A 538 -2.91 -27.78 -11.55
N ARG A 539 -2.69 -26.70 -12.32
CA ARG A 539 -2.80 -26.72 -13.77
C ARG A 539 -1.66 -27.50 -14.42
N ASP A 540 -0.41 -27.28 -14.03
CA ASP A 540 0.73 -28.01 -14.58
C ASP A 540 1.90 -28.03 -13.58
N PRO A 541 2.08 -29.14 -12.85
CA PRO A 541 3.17 -29.28 -11.89
C PRO A 541 4.57 -29.16 -12.50
N ALA A 542 4.75 -29.59 -13.76
CA ALA A 542 6.05 -29.55 -14.42
C ALA A 542 6.38 -28.13 -14.88
N ALA A 543 5.42 -27.41 -15.46
CA ALA A 543 5.58 -26.00 -15.81
C ALA A 543 5.78 -25.13 -14.56
N PHE A 544 5.07 -25.44 -13.46
CA PHE A 544 5.29 -24.79 -12.17
C PHE A 544 6.74 -24.98 -11.69
N LEU A 545 7.26 -26.20 -11.74
CA LEU A 545 8.64 -26.51 -11.36
C LEU A 545 9.65 -25.81 -12.29
N GLN A 546 9.36 -25.74 -13.59
CA GLN A 546 10.17 -25.02 -14.56
C GLN A 546 10.24 -23.52 -14.24
N ALA A 547 9.09 -22.90 -13.95
CA ALA A 547 9.00 -21.48 -13.65
C ALA A 547 9.65 -21.11 -12.30
N ARG A 548 9.45 -21.94 -11.27
CA ARG A 548 9.89 -21.64 -9.90
C ARG A 548 11.29 -22.14 -9.57
N ARG A 549 11.75 -23.20 -10.24
CA ARG A 549 12.99 -23.92 -9.91
C ARG A 549 13.77 -24.42 -11.12
N ALA A 550 13.55 -23.84 -12.31
CA ALA A 550 14.23 -24.25 -13.54
C ALA A 550 14.15 -25.77 -13.82
N GLY A 551 13.09 -26.43 -13.33
CA GLY A 551 12.83 -27.86 -13.50
C GLY A 551 13.42 -28.75 -12.40
N GLU A 552 14.11 -28.18 -11.40
CA GLU A 552 14.69 -28.96 -10.29
C GLU A 552 13.66 -29.36 -9.23
N SER A 553 13.65 -30.64 -8.86
CA SER A 553 12.79 -31.18 -7.79
C SER A 553 13.14 -30.64 -6.39
N TYR A 554 12.12 -30.50 -5.54
CA TYR A 554 12.26 -30.14 -4.13
C TYR A 554 12.98 -31.23 -3.31
N PRO A 555 13.95 -30.84 -2.46
CA PRO A 555 14.69 -31.81 -1.64
C PRO A 555 13.83 -32.28 -0.44
N PRO A 556 14.18 -33.42 0.18
CA PRO A 556 13.62 -33.81 1.47
C PRO A 556 13.85 -32.71 2.53
N GLY A 557 12.92 -32.58 3.46
CA GLY A 557 12.83 -31.41 4.36
C GLY A 557 11.98 -30.28 3.80
N THR A 558 11.06 -30.56 2.86
CA THR A 558 10.17 -29.55 2.28
C THR A 558 8.74 -29.69 2.81
N LEU A 559 8.13 -28.58 3.22
CA LEU A 559 6.73 -28.46 3.60
C LEU A 559 6.00 -27.64 2.52
N PHE A 560 5.04 -28.26 1.84
CA PHE A 560 4.16 -27.60 0.88
C PHE A 560 2.86 -27.15 1.54
N ILE A 561 2.49 -25.89 1.32
CA ILE A 561 1.26 -25.27 1.81
C ILE A 561 0.41 -24.85 0.60
N PRO A 562 -0.79 -25.44 0.41
CA PRO A 562 -1.71 -25.03 -0.64
C PRO A 562 -2.18 -23.59 -0.46
N GLY A 563 -1.98 -22.77 -1.49
CA GLY A 563 -2.20 -21.32 -1.49
C GLY A 563 -3.55 -20.85 -2.03
N TRP A 564 -4.46 -21.73 -2.44
CA TRP A 564 -5.74 -21.36 -3.07
C TRP A 564 -6.95 -22.08 -2.45
N SER A 565 -8.14 -21.52 -2.69
CA SER A 565 -9.36 -21.82 -1.92
C SER A 565 -10.01 -23.18 -2.20
N GLN A 566 -9.82 -23.71 -3.40
CA GLN A 566 -10.53 -24.92 -3.88
C GLN A 566 -9.86 -26.24 -3.50
N TYR A 567 -8.82 -26.20 -2.66
CA TYR A 567 -8.02 -27.38 -2.36
C TYR A 567 -8.55 -28.17 -1.16
N THR A 568 -9.51 -29.07 -1.35
CA THR A 568 -10.31 -29.66 -0.26
C THR A 568 -9.66 -30.86 0.44
N VAL A 569 -8.62 -31.47 -0.13
CA VAL A 569 -8.13 -32.79 0.31
C VAL A 569 -7.18 -32.72 1.50
N VAL A 570 -6.21 -31.79 1.50
CA VAL A 570 -5.21 -31.66 2.58
C VAL A 570 -4.90 -30.19 2.87
N ASP A 571 -4.28 -29.93 4.02
CA ASP A 571 -3.89 -28.59 4.50
C ASP A 571 -2.38 -28.37 4.44
N ALA A 572 -1.61 -29.44 4.42
CA ALA A 572 -0.16 -29.43 4.25
C ALA A 572 0.33 -30.76 3.65
N VAL A 573 1.43 -30.71 2.89
CA VAL A 573 2.14 -31.90 2.41
C VAL A 573 3.61 -31.82 2.78
N LEU A 574 4.15 -32.85 3.38
CA LEU A 574 5.55 -32.92 3.82
C LEU A 574 6.31 -33.94 2.96
N TYR A 575 7.48 -33.55 2.47
CA TYR A 575 8.43 -34.45 1.84
C TYR A 575 9.67 -34.58 2.71
N LEU A 576 9.82 -35.70 3.44
CA LEU A 576 10.76 -35.83 4.55
C LEU A 576 11.57 -37.12 4.52
N GLN A 577 12.82 -37.03 4.97
CA GLN A 577 13.56 -38.21 5.41
C GLN A 577 13.16 -38.53 6.85
N LEU A 578 12.37 -39.58 7.04
CA LEU A 578 12.00 -40.05 8.37
C LEU A 578 13.15 -40.88 8.98
N ARG A 579 13.34 -40.78 10.30
CA ARG A 579 14.41 -41.49 11.02
C ARG A 579 14.39 -43.00 10.82
N ASN A 580 13.20 -43.58 10.73
CA ASN A 580 12.98 -45.02 10.61
C ASN A 580 12.88 -45.51 9.15
N HIS A 581 13.13 -44.63 8.18
CA HIS A 581 13.08 -44.96 6.76
C HIS A 581 14.45 -44.77 6.12
N GLN A 582 14.79 -45.62 5.15
CA GLN A 582 16.01 -45.47 4.34
C GLN A 582 15.85 -44.47 3.19
N SER A 583 14.61 -44.12 2.85
CA SER A 583 14.30 -43.23 1.73
C SER A 583 13.21 -42.23 2.12
N PRO A 584 13.12 -41.07 1.45
CA PRO A 584 12.17 -40.03 1.80
C PRO A 584 10.70 -40.47 1.65
N CYS A 585 9.81 -39.91 2.45
CA CYS A 585 8.38 -40.19 2.50
C CYS A 585 7.55 -38.96 2.16
N LEU A 586 6.35 -39.17 1.61
CA LEU A 586 5.32 -38.14 1.44
C LEU A 586 4.27 -38.28 2.54
N ILE A 587 3.99 -37.19 3.25
CA ILE A 587 3.02 -37.16 4.35
C ILE A 587 1.99 -36.08 4.04
N PHE A 588 0.75 -36.50 3.90
CA PHE A 588 -0.41 -35.67 3.64
C PHE A 588 -1.09 -35.36 4.97
N VAL A 589 -1.18 -34.08 5.36
CA VAL A 589 -1.75 -33.66 6.64
C VAL A 589 -3.05 -32.91 6.39
N GLN A 590 -4.10 -33.35 7.06
CA GLN A 590 -5.40 -32.69 7.08
C GLN A 590 -5.81 -32.36 8.51
N VAL A 591 -6.15 -31.11 8.75
CA VAL A 591 -6.73 -30.62 10.00
C VAL A 591 -8.24 -30.44 9.80
N SER A 592 -9.06 -30.91 10.73
CA SER A 592 -10.51 -30.90 10.53
C SER A 592 -11.29 -30.91 11.83
N GLN A 593 -12.38 -30.13 11.87
CA GLN A 593 -13.42 -30.18 12.90
C GLN A 593 -14.60 -31.10 12.56
N LEU A 594 -14.61 -31.69 11.36
CA LEU A 594 -15.66 -32.62 10.96
C LEU A 594 -15.29 -34.05 11.32
N LEU A 595 -16.27 -34.95 11.31
CA LEU A 595 -16.05 -36.39 11.42
C LEU A 595 -15.17 -36.88 10.26
N TYR A 596 -14.20 -37.78 10.51
CA TYR A 596 -13.48 -38.47 9.42
C TYR A 596 -14.46 -39.15 8.44
N GLY A 597 -15.58 -39.64 8.96
CA GLY A 597 -16.69 -40.17 8.19
C GLY A 597 -17.33 -39.30 7.14
N ASN A 598 -17.34 -37.99 7.36
CA ASN A 598 -17.85 -37.02 6.40
C ASN A 598 -16.85 -36.83 5.25
N HIS A 599 -15.66 -37.42 5.36
CA HIS A 599 -14.54 -37.37 4.43
C HIS A 599 -14.32 -38.71 3.73
N ARG A 600 -15.39 -39.46 3.43
CA ARG A 600 -15.35 -40.80 2.78
C ARG A 600 -14.49 -40.85 1.52
N TYR A 601 -14.30 -39.70 0.87
CA TYR A 601 -13.60 -39.58 -0.39
C TYR A 601 -12.17 -39.06 -0.25
N LYS A 602 -11.73 -38.43 0.85
CA LYS A 602 -10.45 -37.70 0.85
C LYS A 602 -9.18 -38.52 0.60
N LEU A 603 -9.05 -39.67 1.27
CA LEU A 603 -7.89 -40.54 1.04
C LEU A 603 -7.95 -41.21 -0.36
N PRO A 604 -9.10 -41.72 -0.83
CA PRO A 604 -9.30 -42.11 -2.23
C PRO A 604 -9.03 -40.99 -3.26
N ASP A 605 -9.43 -39.77 -2.94
CA ASP A 605 -9.37 -38.59 -3.80
C ASP A 605 -7.94 -38.12 -4.07
N LEU A 606 -6.99 -38.48 -3.20
CA LEU A 606 -5.57 -38.20 -3.44
C LEU A 606 -5.07 -38.78 -4.77
N VAL A 607 -5.68 -39.87 -5.23
CA VAL A 607 -5.21 -40.66 -6.39
C VAL A 607 -6.24 -40.80 -7.49
N HIS A 608 -7.53 -40.62 -7.22
CA HIS A 608 -8.57 -40.75 -8.25
C HIS A 608 -9.09 -39.42 -8.76
N GLU A 609 -9.28 -38.46 -7.86
CA GLU A 609 -9.89 -37.19 -8.22
C GLU A 609 -8.81 -36.20 -8.63
N LYS A 610 -9.07 -35.56 -9.77
CA LYS A 610 -8.21 -34.48 -10.27
C LYS A 610 -8.63 -33.13 -9.74
N PHE A 611 -9.87 -32.93 -9.27
CA PHE A 611 -10.34 -31.62 -8.80
C PHE A 611 -10.09 -30.47 -9.79
N GLY A 612 -10.16 -30.74 -11.10
CA GLY A 612 -9.81 -29.78 -12.14
C GLY A 612 -8.31 -29.63 -12.43
N TRP A 613 -7.45 -30.44 -11.82
CA TRP A 613 -6.02 -30.51 -12.06
C TRP A 613 -5.69 -31.36 -13.30
N THR A 614 -4.48 -31.21 -13.84
CA THR A 614 -4.02 -32.09 -14.93
C THR A 614 -3.67 -33.50 -14.45
N LEU A 615 -3.07 -33.60 -13.27
CA LEU A 615 -2.70 -34.83 -12.59
C LEU A 615 -3.51 -35.02 -11.30
N THR A 616 -3.45 -36.22 -10.73
CA THR A 616 -4.00 -36.49 -9.39
C THR A 616 -3.22 -35.68 -8.35
N VAL A 617 -3.78 -35.48 -7.16
CA VAL A 617 -3.08 -34.75 -6.09
C VAL A 617 -1.74 -35.42 -5.79
N LEU A 618 -1.71 -36.74 -5.59
CA LEU A 618 -0.49 -37.50 -5.33
C LEU A 618 0.53 -37.36 -6.45
N ASP A 619 0.13 -37.57 -7.70
CA ASP A 619 1.06 -37.53 -8.83
C ASP A 619 1.65 -36.13 -9.03
N SER A 620 0.87 -35.08 -8.74
CA SER A 620 1.36 -33.70 -8.80
C SER A 620 2.48 -33.46 -7.79
N TYR A 621 2.34 -33.92 -6.53
CA TYR A 621 3.42 -33.79 -5.55
C TYR A 621 4.61 -34.71 -5.86
N LYS A 622 4.38 -35.87 -6.50
CA LYS A 622 5.47 -36.72 -7.01
C LYS A 622 6.29 -35.98 -8.06
N VAL A 623 5.67 -35.21 -8.96
CA VAL A 623 6.40 -34.35 -9.91
C VAL A 623 7.29 -33.35 -9.17
N LEU A 624 6.75 -32.62 -8.19
CA LEU A 624 7.53 -31.64 -7.41
C LEU A 624 8.73 -32.26 -6.69
N CYS A 625 8.60 -33.51 -6.24
CA CYS A 625 9.64 -34.20 -5.47
C CYS A 625 10.55 -35.10 -6.31
N GLY A 626 10.38 -35.15 -7.65
CA GLY A 626 11.16 -36.00 -8.53
C GLY A 626 10.91 -37.50 -8.36
N LEU A 627 9.70 -37.88 -7.91
CA LEU A 627 9.32 -39.25 -7.54
C LEU A 627 8.45 -39.95 -8.60
N THR A 628 8.31 -39.38 -9.79
CA THR A 628 7.42 -39.90 -10.85
C THR A 628 7.78 -41.33 -11.29
N ASN A 629 9.06 -41.67 -11.29
CA ASN A 629 9.58 -42.99 -11.69
C ASN A 629 10.00 -43.86 -10.50
N ASP A 630 9.76 -43.44 -9.26
CA ASP A 630 10.13 -44.24 -8.08
C ASP A 630 9.14 -45.40 -7.91
N ALA A 631 9.64 -46.63 -8.03
CA ALA A 631 8.85 -47.86 -7.93
C ALA A 631 8.11 -48.00 -6.58
N ALA A 632 8.59 -47.35 -5.51
CA ALA A 632 7.89 -47.33 -4.23
C ALA A 632 6.62 -46.46 -4.23
N PHE A 633 6.51 -45.52 -5.18
CA PHE A 633 5.35 -44.64 -5.39
C PHE A 633 4.60 -44.96 -6.69
N ALA A 634 4.97 -46.04 -7.38
CA ALA A 634 4.17 -46.57 -8.48
C ALA A 634 2.81 -47.05 -7.93
N PRO A 635 1.74 -47.05 -8.74
CA PRO A 635 0.50 -47.74 -8.39
C PRO A 635 0.85 -49.20 -8.07
N ALA A 636 0.82 -49.58 -6.80
CA ALA A 636 1.40 -50.85 -6.35
C ALA A 636 0.42 -52.02 -6.52
N ALA A 637 0.99 -53.23 -6.61
CA ALA A 637 0.42 -54.58 -6.60
C ALA A 637 -0.98 -54.78 -5.94
N PRO A 638 -1.74 -55.86 -6.28
CA PRO A 638 -3.12 -56.10 -5.81
C PRO A 638 -3.37 -56.09 -4.28
N SER A 639 -2.33 -55.95 -3.46
CA SER A 639 -2.41 -55.77 -2.00
C SER A 639 -2.62 -54.32 -1.53
N TYR A 640 -2.44 -53.31 -2.39
CA TYR A 640 -2.64 -51.90 -2.07
C TYR A 640 -3.75 -51.33 -2.95
N ASP A 641 -4.87 -50.99 -2.33
CA ASP A 641 -6.03 -50.36 -2.95
C ASP A 641 -6.39 -49.08 -2.20
N ILE A 642 -5.99 -47.94 -2.77
CA ILE A 642 -6.24 -46.60 -2.22
C ILE A 642 -7.74 -46.28 -2.25
N ALA A 643 -8.52 -46.88 -3.16
CA ALA A 643 -9.98 -46.77 -3.17
C ALA A 643 -10.63 -47.49 -1.96
N GLN A 644 -9.96 -48.51 -1.40
CA GLN A 644 -10.31 -49.14 -0.12
C GLN A 644 -9.59 -48.51 1.07
N GLY A 645 -8.86 -47.43 0.83
CA GLY A 645 -8.19 -46.61 1.81
C GLY A 645 -6.81 -47.08 2.24
N THR A 646 -6.17 -48.01 1.52
CA THR A 646 -4.83 -48.51 1.85
C THR A 646 -3.75 -47.79 1.04
N LEU A 647 -2.63 -47.42 1.68
CA LEU A 647 -1.61 -46.57 1.06
C LEU A 647 -0.34 -47.36 0.67
N PRO A 648 0.33 -46.99 -0.45
CA PRO A 648 1.65 -47.51 -0.79
C PRO A 648 2.69 -47.25 0.31
N PRO A 649 3.77 -48.04 0.36
CA PRO A 649 4.90 -47.77 1.24
C PRO A 649 5.42 -46.34 1.06
N ARG A 650 5.80 -45.67 2.15
CA ARG A 650 6.35 -44.29 2.17
C ARG A 650 5.33 -43.17 1.87
N ILE A 651 4.04 -43.49 1.74
CA ILE A 651 2.95 -42.51 1.71
C ILE A 651 2.16 -42.59 3.01
N TYR A 652 1.94 -41.45 3.67
CA TYR A 652 1.19 -41.36 4.91
C TYR A 652 0.08 -40.34 4.81
N TYR A 653 -1.06 -40.64 5.43
CA TYR A 653 -2.15 -39.69 5.63
C TYR A 653 -2.36 -39.45 7.12
N VAL A 654 -2.27 -38.18 7.53
CA VAL A 654 -2.41 -37.74 8.91
C VAL A 654 -3.68 -36.93 9.03
N TYR A 655 -4.58 -37.40 9.89
CA TYR A 655 -5.84 -36.72 10.18
C TYR A 655 -5.79 -36.15 11.60
N VAL A 656 -5.95 -34.84 11.71
CA VAL A 656 -5.82 -34.10 12.97
C VAL A 656 -7.16 -33.53 13.41
N THR A 657 -7.55 -33.82 14.65
CA THR A 657 -8.79 -33.33 15.27
C THR A 657 -8.58 -32.97 16.74
N ALA A 658 -9.27 -31.95 17.22
CA ALA A 658 -9.32 -31.56 18.63
C ALA A 658 -10.50 -32.17 19.40
N ASP A 659 -11.39 -32.90 18.73
CA ASP A 659 -12.58 -33.50 19.35
C ASP A 659 -12.54 -35.04 19.18
N ASP A 660 -12.39 -35.72 20.33
CA ASP A 660 -12.33 -37.17 20.46
C ASP A 660 -13.67 -37.85 20.14
N SER A 661 -14.78 -37.11 20.21
CA SER A 661 -16.12 -37.61 19.90
C SER A 661 -16.38 -37.70 18.38
N LEU A 662 -15.48 -37.16 17.55
CA LEU A 662 -15.64 -37.09 16.10
C LEU A 662 -15.40 -38.40 15.33
N MET A 663 -15.41 -39.54 16.02
CA MET A 663 -15.27 -40.87 15.43
C MET A 663 -16.59 -41.64 15.56
N ARG A 664 -17.26 -41.98 14.44
CA ARG A 664 -18.49 -42.80 14.52
C ARG A 664 -18.15 -44.25 14.94
N PRO A 665 -19.01 -44.93 15.71
CA PRO A 665 -18.84 -46.35 16.07
C PRO A 665 -18.62 -47.30 14.87
N GLY A 666 -19.17 -46.99 13.69
CA GLY A 666 -18.98 -47.79 12.47
C GLY A 666 -17.69 -47.49 11.67
N GLN A 667 -16.99 -46.40 11.97
CA GLN A 667 -15.75 -45.98 11.27
C GLN A 667 -14.48 -46.51 11.90
N VAL A 668 -14.57 -46.85 13.19
CA VAL A 668 -13.59 -47.69 13.89
C VAL A 668 -13.35 -48.98 13.10
N ASN A 669 -14.29 -49.44 12.27
CA ASN A 669 -14.15 -50.66 11.47
C ASN A 669 -13.55 -50.44 10.06
N SER A 670 -13.32 -49.21 9.60
CA SER A 670 -12.69 -48.99 8.29
C SER A 670 -11.22 -49.42 8.29
N ASN A 671 -10.73 -49.97 7.17
CA ASN A 671 -9.34 -50.42 7.00
C ASN A 671 -8.41 -49.31 6.46
N HIS A 672 -8.82 -48.04 6.55
CA HIS A 672 -8.05 -46.96 5.95
C HIS A 672 -6.72 -46.74 6.69
N ASP A 673 -5.64 -46.56 5.94
CA ASP A 673 -4.28 -46.28 6.42
C ASP A 673 -4.13 -44.81 6.84
N VAL A 674 -4.81 -44.46 7.93
CA VAL A 674 -4.79 -43.11 8.52
C VAL A 674 -4.06 -43.12 9.85
N LEU A 675 -3.17 -42.15 10.04
CA LEU A 675 -2.65 -41.75 11.34
C LEU A 675 -3.57 -40.69 11.95
N LEU A 676 -4.42 -41.11 12.90
CA LEU A 676 -5.33 -40.25 13.64
C LEU A 676 -4.61 -39.60 14.82
N MET A 677 -4.49 -38.28 14.77
CA MET A 677 -3.98 -37.44 15.86
C MET A 677 -5.15 -36.80 16.63
N ARG A 678 -5.14 -36.98 17.94
CA ARG A 678 -6.14 -36.52 18.90
C ARG A 678 -5.53 -35.50 19.89
N PRO A 679 -6.31 -34.86 20.78
CA PRO A 679 -5.80 -33.91 21.77
C PRO A 679 -4.54 -34.36 22.52
N SER A 680 -4.47 -35.64 22.92
CA SER A 680 -3.29 -36.20 23.59
C SER A 680 -2.04 -36.28 22.72
N ASN A 681 -2.21 -36.44 21.40
CA ASN A 681 -1.11 -36.41 20.42
C ASN A 681 -0.72 -34.96 20.07
N LEU A 682 -1.71 -34.07 19.96
CA LEU A 682 -1.50 -32.65 19.72
C LEU A 682 -0.70 -32.01 20.85
N ALA A 683 -1.00 -32.36 22.10
CA ALA A 683 -0.22 -31.95 23.26
C ALA A 683 1.25 -32.41 23.21
N GLN A 684 1.58 -33.45 22.44
CA GLN A 684 2.98 -33.90 22.29
C GLN A 684 3.76 -33.09 21.26
N LEU A 685 3.08 -32.34 20.37
CA LEU A 685 3.76 -31.44 19.43
C LEU A 685 4.38 -30.24 20.17
N ASP A 686 3.62 -29.65 21.09
CA ASP A 686 4.03 -28.52 21.92
C ASP A 686 3.13 -28.48 23.16
N SER A 687 3.58 -29.12 24.25
CA SER A 687 2.77 -29.33 25.45
C SER A 687 2.44 -28.04 26.19
N GLU A 688 3.37 -27.09 26.18
CA GLU A 688 3.20 -25.80 26.87
C GLU A 688 2.16 -24.95 26.14
N THR A 689 2.33 -24.75 24.83
CA THR A 689 1.38 -23.97 24.03
C THR A 689 0.02 -24.63 24.00
N TRP A 690 -0.06 -25.96 23.88
CA TRP A 690 -1.32 -26.69 23.91
C TRP A 690 -2.06 -26.46 25.23
N ALA A 691 -1.38 -26.60 26.37
CA ALA A 691 -2.00 -26.43 27.69
C ALA A 691 -2.50 -25.00 27.93
N GLU A 692 -1.81 -23.98 27.45
CA GLU A 692 -2.29 -22.58 27.51
C GLU A 692 -3.49 -22.36 26.58
N MET A 693 -3.40 -22.83 25.33
CA MET A 693 -4.46 -22.68 24.33
C MET A 693 -5.78 -23.29 24.79
N THR A 694 -5.73 -24.46 25.44
CA THR A 694 -6.93 -25.20 25.89
C THR A 694 -7.33 -24.92 27.34
N ARG A 695 -6.70 -23.96 28.04
CA ARG A 695 -7.03 -23.66 29.44
C ARG A 695 -8.41 -23.00 29.55
N GLY A 696 -9.34 -23.73 30.16
CA GLY A 696 -10.72 -23.30 30.44
C GLY A 696 -10.83 -22.23 31.50
#